data_AF-A0A352WS05-F1
#
_entry.id   AF-A0A352WS05-F1
#
_cell.length_a   1.000
_cell.length_b   1.000
_cell.length_c   1.000
_cell.angle_alpha   90.00
_cell.angle_beta   90.00
_cell.angle_gamma   90.00
#
_symmetry.space_group_name_H-M   'P 1'
#
loop_
_entity.id
_entity.type
_entity.pdbx_description
1 polymer ?
#
loop_
_entity_poly.entity_id
_entity_poly.type
_entity_poly.pdbx_seq_one_letter_code
_entity_poly.pdbx_strand_id
1 'polypeptide(L)'
;MYPYRLSGYEAAPGTTITVGGTATGIFRGPYSVLSKSGTIRYYYEGGVGNTTIADVFGNIIAKKTAPHQRMDVEIIPDSPSLTFVTSSTYPMLSAYTPGCGTYTLHIRGNNFNTGYLLAGYKTLKLSQNTALTVSASAFPSIGFDDFIIEEGSVLTLGGTMSRTLTLSVTPRGDHMENTSFVVMNVDPDTYAKLSLNANSGMGSLRYDATTGNVWFDSSYGYVTYVINDTESQATTPVNNKVYASGHTMALEDPGVTVLSDGRTFVGWRNTVSGVLYKRGSYYTVTVGENVLEAVWSSGVAYTSGYATVAPPVSVSKAEGETMVLADLRGSTVIDTNGNLLSFFGWMDGTTTYYAGDEYTLGAYTSYLKALWAITVCVNSSYAGGDSDGSYEKPYTSLNAAYPVLQTKLSGNAYQAGSILFIGSQTVDLDDNTNSIYTYQSNSKYTNYSANLAAAGKPVLFAADTSSSVITYSSPSYVFYIAFNNTVMFDNMTMKLNTLTTSRIYTLSGDMTFGASFNTYENSLSNKNKNRGLGIDYSLNKCASYTVRLYGGDFYFVYLGSSSSARNHFLYAGNGTSTPILNLICMNNTDVRNNSVGVIRSGTVNHLSFSYAGTEKFVTGSMDITIKGGQIIKISDAYSSYSTVEHLADCGRYLTFDGFTGSVLFTHTNIGTVPGLPGNYANGLDRISL
;
A
#
# COMPACT_ATOMS: atom_id res chain seq x y z
N MET A 1 -56.76 14.37 -3.91
CA MET A 1 -55.57 13.71 -4.46
C MET A 1 -54.81 13.12 -3.27
N TYR A 2 -54.63 11.79 -3.25
CA TYR A 2 -53.97 11.07 -2.15
C TYR A 2 -52.51 11.53 -1.98
N PRO A 3 -51.98 11.65 -0.75
CA PRO A 3 -50.60 12.07 -0.53
C PRO A 3 -49.66 10.98 -1.04
N TYR A 4 -48.73 11.34 -1.94
CA TYR A 4 -47.68 10.42 -2.39
C TYR A 4 -46.86 9.96 -1.19
N ARG A 5 -47.02 8.68 -0.81
CA ARG A 5 -46.02 7.96 -0.01
C ARG A 5 -44.82 7.71 -0.93
N LEU A 6 -43.68 8.32 -0.63
CA LEU A 6 -42.40 7.69 -0.98
C LEU A 6 -42.19 6.55 0.02
N SER A 7 -42.85 5.41 -0.20
CA SER A 7 -42.62 4.19 0.58
C SER A 7 -41.77 3.22 -0.23
N GLY A 8 -40.57 2.89 0.27
CA GLY A 8 -39.80 1.75 -0.23
C GLY A 8 -38.27 1.86 -0.12
N TYR A 9 -37.71 3.06 -0.07
CA TYR A 9 -36.25 3.26 -0.03
C TYR A 9 -35.89 4.38 0.95
N GLU A 10 -35.01 4.08 1.91
CA GLU A 10 -34.42 5.12 2.75
C GLU A 10 -33.45 5.99 1.92
N ALA A 11 -33.57 7.31 2.02
CA ALA A 11 -32.64 8.23 1.39
C ALA A 11 -31.21 8.01 1.91
N ALA A 12 -30.21 8.10 1.03
CA ALA A 12 -28.81 8.04 1.42
C ALA A 12 -28.39 9.35 2.12
N PRO A 13 -27.42 9.31 3.06
CA PRO A 13 -26.80 10.52 3.58
C PRO A 13 -26.30 11.44 2.45
N GLY A 14 -26.55 12.74 2.55
CA GLY A 14 -26.19 13.73 1.53
C GLY A 14 -27.26 13.95 0.45
N THR A 15 -28.39 13.25 0.48
CA THR A 15 -29.48 13.44 -0.49
C THR A 15 -30.05 14.86 -0.44
N THR A 16 -30.30 15.43 -1.61
CA THR A 16 -31.02 16.70 -1.78
C THR A 16 -32.36 16.44 -2.45
N ILE A 17 -33.43 16.98 -1.89
CA ILE A 17 -34.80 16.90 -2.38
C ILE A 17 -35.28 18.30 -2.68
N THR A 18 -35.71 18.54 -3.91
CA THR A 18 -36.29 19.83 -4.31
C THR A 18 -37.80 19.70 -4.43
N VAL A 19 -38.53 20.60 -3.79
CA VAL A 19 -39.97 20.64 -3.69
C VAL A 19 -40.45 22.03 -4.13
N GLY A 20 -40.91 22.18 -5.38
CA GLY A 20 -41.38 23.47 -5.89
C GLY A 20 -41.50 23.57 -7.41
N GLY A 21 -41.51 24.79 -7.93
CA GLY A 21 -41.69 25.13 -9.36
C GLY A 21 -43.09 25.68 -9.68
N THR A 22 -43.70 25.26 -10.79
CA THR A 22 -45.11 25.58 -11.15
C THR A 22 -46.15 24.66 -10.48
N ALA A 23 -45.70 23.75 -9.60
CA ALA A 23 -46.55 22.78 -8.95
C ALA A 23 -47.54 23.43 -7.96
N THR A 24 -48.83 23.11 -8.11
CA THR A 24 -49.89 23.52 -7.18
C THR A 24 -50.28 22.33 -6.30
N GLY A 25 -50.05 22.41 -4.99
CA GLY A 25 -50.35 21.31 -4.07
C GLY A 25 -49.96 21.57 -2.62
N ILE A 26 -50.43 20.70 -1.72
CA ILE A 26 -50.06 20.69 -0.29
C ILE A 26 -48.94 19.67 -0.08
N PHE A 27 -47.77 20.14 0.33
CA PHE A 27 -46.64 19.27 0.67
C PHE A 27 -46.60 18.98 2.16
N ARG A 28 -46.25 17.73 2.50
CA ARG A 28 -45.97 17.29 3.87
C ARG A 28 -44.52 16.84 3.89
N GLY A 29 -43.81 17.21 4.95
CA GLY A 29 -42.35 17.29 5.04
C GLY A 29 -41.64 15.93 5.01
N PRO A 30 -40.47 15.81 5.66
CA PRO A 30 -39.58 14.68 5.47
C PRO A 30 -40.21 13.32 5.81
N TYR A 31 -39.59 12.25 5.31
CA TYR A 31 -39.97 10.85 5.53
C TYR A 31 -40.39 10.54 6.97
N SER A 32 -41.41 9.72 7.18
CA SER A 32 -41.93 9.43 8.52
C SER A 32 -40.94 8.74 9.47
N VAL A 33 -39.91 8.05 8.94
CA VAL A 33 -38.81 7.43 9.70
C VAL A 33 -37.56 7.34 8.79
N LEU A 34 -36.38 7.74 9.28
CA LEU A 34 -35.07 7.47 8.68
C LEU A 34 -34.16 6.84 9.75
N SER A 35 -33.62 5.65 9.47
CA SER A 35 -32.81 4.88 10.45
C SER A 35 -31.30 5.15 10.41
N LYS A 36 -30.79 5.78 9.35
CA LYS A 36 -29.35 6.07 9.18
C LYS A 36 -28.98 7.43 9.79
N SER A 37 -27.70 7.62 10.08
CA SER A 37 -27.10 8.91 10.46
C SER A 37 -26.58 9.67 9.23
N GLY A 38 -26.52 11.00 9.30
CA GLY A 38 -26.08 11.88 8.21
C GLY A 38 -27.06 13.04 7.99
N THR A 39 -26.91 13.78 6.90
CA THR A 39 -27.76 14.95 6.60
C THR A 39 -28.58 14.75 5.33
N ILE A 40 -29.83 15.23 5.32
CA ILE A 40 -30.70 15.34 4.14
C ILE A 40 -31.15 16.80 3.96
N ARG A 41 -31.25 17.26 2.71
CA ARG A 41 -31.61 18.65 2.39
C ARG A 41 -32.92 18.73 1.64
N TYR A 42 -33.80 19.65 2.04
CA TYR A 42 -35.06 19.97 1.36
C TYR A 42 -35.01 21.40 0.86
N TYR A 43 -34.94 21.58 -0.46
CA TYR A 43 -35.08 22.88 -1.12
C TYR A 43 -36.54 23.11 -1.45
N TYR A 44 -37.11 24.20 -0.96
CA TYR A 44 -38.46 24.61 -1.31
C TYR A 44 -38.41 25.80 -2.29
N GLU A 45 -38.75 25.56 -3.55
CA GLU A 45 -38.76 26.61 -4.59
C GLU A 45 -40.14 27.28 -4.66
N GLY A 46 -40.18 28.60 -4.74
CA GLY A 46 -41.44 29.35 -4.88
C GLY A 46 -41.72 29.73 -6.33
N GLY A 47 -42.85 29.28 -6.89
CA GLY A 47 -43.41 29.79 -8.15
C GLY A 47 -44.35 30.98 -7.96
N VAL A 48 -44.95 31.45 -9.07
CA VAL A 48 -45.96 32.53 -9.08
C VAL A 48 -47.27 32.02 -8.44
N GLY A 49 -47.34 32.04 -7.10
CA GLY A 49 -48.48 31.59 -6.30
C GLY A 49 -48.07 31.08 -4.91
N ASN A 50 -48.89 31.36 -3.89
CA ASN A 50 -48.63 31.01 -2.48
C ASN A 50 -48.52 29.49 -2.28
N THR A 51 -47.30 28.94 -2.32
CA THR A 51 -47.06 27.51 -2.09
C THR A 51 -47.07 27.22 -0.58
N THR A 52 -47.92 26.30 -0.14
CA THR A 52 -48.11 25.96 1.28
C THR A 52 -47.51 24.60 1.61
N ILE A 53 -46.62 24.59 2.61
CA ILE A 53 -46.00 23.39 3.17
C ILE A 53 -46.72 23.13 4.50
N ALA A 54 -47.65 22.18 4.51
CA ALA A 54 -48.59 21.97 5.61
C ALA A 54 -48.03 21.17 6.80
N ASP A 55 -46.85 20.56 6.63
CA ASP A 55 -46.20 19.75 7.66
C ASP A 55 -44.68 19.78 7.49
N VAL A 56 -44.03 20.91 7.73
CA VAL A 56 -42.60 21.08 7.40
C VAL A 56 -41.67 20.04 8.08
N PHE A 57 -42.09 19.48 9.23
CA PHE A 57 -41.33 18.49 10.00
C PHE A 57 -41.74 17.03 9.74
N GLY A 58 -42.80 16.78 8.95
CA GLY A 58 -43.34 15.42 8.69
C GLY A 58 -44.06 14.81 9.91
N ASN A 59 -44.35 15.62 10.92
CA ASN A 59 -44.71 15.17 12.26
C ASN A 59 -46.20 14.82 12.39
N ILE A 60 -47.06 15.29 11.47
CA ILE A 60 -48.46 14.88 11.37
C ILE A 60 -48.55 13.41 10.98
N ILE A 61 -47.75 13.01 10.00
CA ILE A 61 -47.73 11.63 9.50
C ILE A 61 -47.11 10.71 10.56
N ALA A 62 -46.00 11.14 11.17
CA ALA A 62 -45.33 10.37 12.22
C ALA A 62 -46.12 10.32 13.55
N LYS A 63 -47.09 11.23 13.75
CA LYS A 63 -47.81 11.44 15.02
C LYS A 63 -46.84 11.69 16.18
N LYS A 64 -45.88 12.59 15.96
CA LYS A 64 -44.82 12.93 16.92
C LYS A 64 -44.81 14.43 17.21
N THR A 65 -44.40 14.79 18.41
CA THR A 65 -44.28 16.18 18.89
C THR A 65 -42.83 16.57 19.17
N ALA A 66 -41.87 15.78 18.72
CA ALA A 66 -40.43 16.01 18.86
C ALA A 66 -39.68 15.34 17.69
N PRO A 67 -38.39 15.65 17.47
CA PRO A 67 -37.58 14.96 16.49
C PRO A 67 -37.59 13.44 16.72
N HIS A 68 -37.70 12.68 15.62
CA HIS A 68 -37.94 11.23 15.65
C HIS A 68 -37.10 10.46 14.61
N GLN A 69 -36.25 11.15 13.85
CA GLN A 69 -35.45 10.59 12.77
C GLN A 69 -33.97 10.60 13.18
N ARG A 70 -33.14 9.67 12.70
CA ARG A 70 -31.69 9.63 13.02
C ARG A 70 -30.83 10.57 12.17
N MET A 71 -31.34 11.06 11.03
CA MET A 71 -30.64 12.03 10.19
C MET A 71 -30.95 13.46 10.61
N ASP A 72 -30.00 14.37 10.39
CA ASP A 72 -30.23 15.81 10.40
C ASP A 72 -30.96 16.23 9.12
N VAL A 73 -31.92 17.12 9.26
CA VAL A 73 -32.76 17.62 8.17
C VAL A 73 -32.54 19.11 8.00
N GLU A 74 -32.05 19.52 6.84
CA GLU A 74 -31.85 20.92 6.47
C GLU A 74 -33.00 21.38 5.57
N ILE A 75 -33.76 22.38 6.00
CA ILE A 75 -34.91 22.96 5.29
C ILE A 75 -34.48 24.32 4.73
N ILE A 76 -34.50 24.43 3.39
CA ILE A 76 -33.95 25.55 2.63
C ILE A 76 -35.07 26.19 1.82
N PRO A 77 -35.72 27.25 2.33
CA PRO A 77 -36.65 28.05 1.53
C PRO A 77 -35.87 28.88 0.48
N ASP A 78 -36.27 28.79 -0.78
CA ASP A 78 -35.68 29.52 -1.90
C ASP A 78 -36.58 30.66 -2.42
N SER A 79 -37.58 31.03 -1.62
CA SER A 79 -38.45 32.18 -1.90
C SER A 79 -39.07 32.70 -0.60
N PRO A 80 -39.34 34.01 -0.45
CA PRO A 80 -40.07 34.57 0.69
C PRO A 80 -41.60 34.40 0.61
N SER A 81 -42.14 33.90 -0.53
CA SER A 81 -43.59 33.73 -0.75
C SER A 81 -44.15 32.39 -0.25
N LEU A 82 -43.30 31.51 0.29
CA LEU A 82 -43.75 30.22 0.82
C LEU A 82 -44.52 30.43 2.12
N THR A 83 -45.44 29.53 2.40
CA THR A 83 -46.13 29.47 3.70
C THR A 83 -45.81 28.15 4.37
N PHE A 84 -45.15 28.20 5.52
CA PHE A 84 -44.91 27.02 6.35
C PHE A 84 -45.96 26.96 7.46
N VAL A 85 -46.63 25.82 7.57
CA VAL A 85 -47.68 25.59 8.58
C VAL A 85 -47.26 24.44 9.47
N THR A 86 -47.57 24.56 10.75
CA THR A 86 -47.38 23.49 11.75
C THR A 86 -48.72 22.88 12.13
N SER A 87 -48.68 21.63 12.59
CA SER A 87 -49.87 20.95 13.08
C SER A 87 -50.34 21.54 14.41
N SER A 88 -51.63 21.86 14.51
CA SER A 88 -52.28 22.10 15.81
C SER A 88 -52.52 20.80 16.59
N THR A 89 -52.58 19.65 15.91
CA THR A 89 -52.83 18.34 16.54
C THR A 89 -51.55 17.71 17.09
N TYR A 90 -50.44 17.86 16.37
CA TYR A 90 -49.12 17.38 16.79
C TYR A 90 -48.10 18.52 16.67
N PRO A 91 -48.16 19.56 17.49
CA PRO A 91 -47.17 20.64 17.46
C PRO A 91 -45.81 20.11 17.91
N MET A 92 -44.71 20.65 17.36
CA MET A 92 -43.38 20.38 17.87
C MET A 92 -43.23 21.07 19.24
N LEU A 93 -42.99 20.26 20.27
CA LEU A 93 -42.81 20.68 21.66
C LEU A 93 -41.34 20.56 22.11
N SER A 94 -40.47 20.01 21.27
CA SER A 94 -39.03 19.98 21.46
C SER A 94 -38.31 20.15 20.11
N ALA A 95 -37.11 20.74 20.13
CA ALA A 95 -36.20 20.79 18.99
C ALA A 95 -35.12 19.69 19.04
N TYR A 96 -35.06 18.91 20.11
CA TYR A 96 -34.05 17.88 20.32
C TYR A 96 -34.62 16.63 21.01
N THR A 97 -34.18 15.46 20.56
CA THR A 97 -34.44 14.17 21.21
C THR A 97 -33.13 13.37 21.18
N PRO A 98 -32.65 12.83 22.31
CA PRO A 98 -31.45 12.00 22.32
C PRO A 98 -31.51 10.85 21.32
N GLY A 99 -30.45 10.66 20.55
CA GLY A 99 -30.36 9.61 19.52
C GLY A 99 -31.12 9.89 18.22
N CYS A 100 -31.72 11.07 18.09
CA CYS A 100 -32.30 11.58 16.85
C CYS A 100 -31.45 12.73 16.29
N GLY A 101 -31.49 12.93 14.98
CA GLY A 101 -31.02 14.14 14.33
C GLY A 101 -31.95 15.33 14.57
N THR A 102 -31.53 16.47 14.05
CA THR A 102 -32.10 17.79 14.31
C THR A 102 -32.64 18.44 13.04
N TYR A 103 -33.46 19.49 13.20
CA TYR A 103 -33.96 20.28 12.09
C TYR A 103 -33.25 21.63 12.02
N THR A 104 -32.73 21.96 10.84
CA THR A 104 -32.06 23.23 10.54
C THR A 104 -32.90 24.04 9.57
N LEU A 105 -33.20 25.29 9.91
CA LEU A 105 -33.68 26.29 8.96
C LEU A 105 -32.46 26.95 8.32
N HIS A 106 -32.28 26.81 7.01
CA HIS A 106 -31.13 27.37 6.29
C HIS A 106 -31.60 28.44 5.30
N ILE A 107 -31.32 29.70 5.63
CA ILE A 107 -31.65 30.86 4.80
C ILE A 107 -30.47 31.22 3.91
N ARG A 108 -30.75 31.44 2.63
CA ARG A 108 -29.77 31.80 1.59
C ARG A 108 -30.31 32.94 0.74
N GLY A 109 -29.43 33.83 0.28
CA GLY A 109 -29.78 34.88 -0.68
C GLY A 109 -30.92 35.81 -0.25
N ASN A 110 -31.14 35.99 1.06
CA ASN A 110 -32.24 36.77 1.64
C ASN A 110 -33.67 36.24 1.33
N ASN A 111 -33.81 34.97 0.95
CA ASN A 111 -35.12 34.32 0.77
C ASN A 111 -35.78 33.99 2.11
N PHE A 112 -36.29 35.02 2.79
CA PHE A 112 -36.81 34.92 4.15
C PHE A 112 -38.21 35.48 4.31
N ASN A 113 -39.00 34.81 5.15
CA ASN A 113 -40.25 35.27 5.70
C ASN A 113 -40.27 34.95 7.20
N THR A 114 -40.76 35.86 8.04
CA THR A 114 -40.85 35.62 9.50
C THR A 114 -41.69 34.40 9.85
N GLY A 115 -42.64 34.01 9.00
CA GLY A 115 -43.41 32.78 9.13
C GLY A 115 -42.60 31.48 9.04
N TYR A 116 -41.31 31.54 8.67
CA TYR A 116 -40.41 30.36 8.66
C TYR A 116 -39.87 30.01 10.05
N LEU A 117 -39.93 30.96 11.00
CA LEU A 117 -39.46 30.77 12.37
C LEU A 117 -40.46 29.94 13.19
N LEU A 118 -40.47 28.63 12.96
CA LEU A 118 -41.37 27.69 13.60
C LEU A 118 -40.72 27.00 14.81
N ALA A 119 -41.51 26.69 15.83
CA ALA A 119 -41.06 25.87 16.95
C ALA A 119 -40.67 24.46 16.43
N GLY A 120 -39.50 23.96 16.84
CA GLY A 120 -38.99 22.63 16.47
C GLY A 120 -37.68 22.64 15.68
N TYR A 121 -37.30 23.75 15.06
CA TYR A 121 -35.94 23.92 14.55
C TYR A 121 -34.95 23.99 15.70
N LYS A 122 -33.85 23.24 15.61
CA LYS A 122 -32.73 23.35 16.54
C LYS A 122 -31.79 24.48 16.12
N THR A 123 -31.61 24.62 14.81
CA THR A 123 -30.56 25.47 14.24
C THR A 123 -31.11 26.46 13.21
N LEU A 124 -30.63 27.71 13.24
CA LEU A 124 -30.72 28.65 12.12
C LEU A 124 -29.35 28.73 11.44
N LYS A 125 -29.32 28.59 10.12
CA LYS A 125 -28.10 28.73 9.31
C LYS A 125 -28.28 29.85 8.28
N LEU A 126 -27.30 30.75 8.19
CA LEU A 126 -27.23 31.78 7.16
C LEU A 126 -26.04 31.52 6.24
N SER A 127 -26.26 31.60 4.93
CA SER A 127 -25.17 31.48 3.95
C SER A 127 -25.43 32.29 2.67
N GLN A 128 -24.46 32.34 1.77
CA GLN A 128 -24.49 33.11 0.53
C GLN A 128 -24.75 34.61 0.73
N ASN A 129 -23.94 35.24 1.59
CA ASN A 129 -24.01 36.67 1.88
C ASN A 129 -25.40 37.14 2.35
N THR A 130 -26.08 36.30 3.13
CA THR A 130 -27.41 36.61 3.64
C THR A 130 -27.30 37.68 4.73
N ALA A 131 -28.03 38.77 4.57
CA ALA A 131 -28.20 39.81 5.59
C ALA A 131 -29.63 39.73 6.12
N LEU A 132 -29.80 39.03 7.24
CA LEU A 132 -31.12 38.79 7.83
C LEU A 132 -31.37 39.75 8.99
N THR A 133 -32.46 40.52 8.92
CA THR A 133 -32.93 41.35 10.04
C THR A 133 -34.25 40.82 10.56
N VAL A 134 -34.34 40.53 11.86
CA VAL A 134 -35.53 39.98 12.49
C VAL A 134 -35.64 40.38 13.96
N SER A 135 -36.85 40.53 14.49
CA SER A 135 -37.02 40.78 15.93
C SER A 135 -36.73 39.52 16.74
N ALA A 136 -36.04 39.67 17.88
CA ALA A 136 -35.83 38.59 18.84
C ALA A 136 -37.15 37.94 19.29
N SER A 137 -38.23 38.72 19.36
CA SER A 137 -39.58 38.25 19.73
C SER A 137 -40.23 37.33 18.69
N ALA A 138 -39.73 37.30 17.45
CA ALA A 138 -40.23 36.43 16.40
C ALA A 138 -39.72 34.98 16.55
N PHE A 139 -38.68 34.75 17.34
CA PHE A 139 -38.20 33.41 17.61
C PHE A 139 -39.10 32.70 18.63
N PRO A 140 -39.48 31.44 18.37
CA PRO A 140 -40.33 30.68 19.27
C PRO A 140 -39.64 30.39 20.61
N SER A 141 -40.45 30.09 21.64
CA SER A 141 -39.95 29.68 22.96
C SER A 141 -39.19 28.34 22.93
N ILE A 142 -39.34 27.53 21.87
CA ILE A 142 -38.75 26.19 21.72
C ILE A 142 -37.91 26.15 20.45
N GLY A 143 -36.63 25.77 20.58
CA GLY A 143 -35.70 25.63 19.47
C GLY A 143 -34.79 26.84 19.23
N PHE A 144 -34.09 26.86 18.09
CA PHE A 144 -33.12 27.90 17.72
C PHE A 144 -32.04 28.12 18.79
N ASP A 145 -31.48 27.02 19.29
CA ASP A 145 -30.41 27.07 20.29
C ASP A 145 -29.05 27.33 19.63
N ASP A 146 -28.91 26.93 18.35
CA ASP A 146 -27.67 27.00 17.59
C ASP A 146 -27.83 27.90 16.36
N PHE A 147 -26.90 28.83 16.15
CA PHE A 147 -26.81 29.69 14.98
C PHE A 147 -25.53 29.41 14.20
N ILE A 148 -25.65 29.14 12.91
CA ILE A 148 -24.51 28.93 12.00
C ILE A 148 -24.46 30.10 11.02
N ILE A 149 -23.38 30.87 11.02
CA ILE A 149 -23.21 32.03 10.15
C ILE A 149 -22.02 31.78 9.23
N GLU A 150 -22.27 31.64 7.93
CA GLU A 150 -21.22 31.64 6.92
C GLU A 150 -20.60 33.03 6.78
N GLU A 151 -19.30 33.10 6.54
CA GLU A 151 -18.61 34.33 6.20
C GLU A 151 -19.34 35.13 5.10
N GLY A 152 -19.44 36.44 5.31
CA GLY A 152 -20.19 37.36 4.45
C GLY A 152 -21.68 37.47 4.78
N SER A 153 -22.22 36.57 5.61
CA SER A 153 -23.59 36.64 6.12
C SER A 153 -23.66 37.31 7.50
N VAL A 154 -24.76 37.98 7.80
CA VAL A 154 -24.98 38.70 9.07
C VAL A 154 -26.41 38.50 9.57
N LEU A 155 -26.57 38.24 10.87
CA LEU A 155 -27.86 38.25 11.55
C LEU A 155 -28.02 39.50 12.43
N THR A 156 -29.01 40.33 12.13
CA THR A 156 -29.40 41.49 12.95
C THR A 156 -30.65 41.17 13.76
N LEU A 157 -30.54 41.23 15.10
CA LEU A 157 -31.63 40.97 16.02
C LEU A 157 -32.18 42.27 16.62
N GLY A 158 -33.47 42.54 16.36
CA GLY A 158 -34.21 43.62 16.99
C GLY A 158 -34.77 43.21 18.35
N GLY A 159 -34.10 43.63 19.42
CA GLY A 159 -34.46 43.36 20.82
C GLY A 159 -33.65 42.21 21.46
N THR A 160 -34.01 41.84 22.68
CA THR A 160 -33.22 40.93 23.51
C THR A 160 -33.66 39.47 23.39
N MET A 161 -32.71 38.57 23.14
CA MET A 161 -32.96 37.13 23.23
C MET A 161 -33.07 36.69 24.70
N SER A 162 -34.09 35.90 25.01
CA SER A 162 -34.38 35.43 26.37
C SER A 162 -33.52 34.24 26.82
N ARG A 163 -32.70 33.67 25.93
CA ARG A 163 -31.95 32.42 26.16
C ARG A 163 -30.49 32.52 25.69
N THR A 164 -29.68 31.56 26.12
CA THR A 164 -28.33 31.34 25.62
C THR A 164 -28.35 30.79 24.20
N LEU A 165 -27.45 31.29 23.37
CA LEU A 165 -27.31 30.92 21.96
C LEU A 165 -25.89 30.41 21.70
N THR A 166 -25.77 29.29 21.02
CA THR A 166 -24.49 28.79 20.54
C THR A 166 -24.26 29.25 19.11
N LEU A 167 -23.19 30.01 18.89
CA LEU A 167 -22.80 30.51 17.57
C LEU A 167 -21.73 29.61 16.97
N SER A 168 -21.90 29.22 15.72
CA SER A 168 -20.87 28.63 14.87
C SER A 168 -20.63 29.49 13.64
N VAL A 169 -19.37 29.68 13.30
CA VAL A 169 -18.97 30.46 12.11
C VAL A 169 -18.33 29.51 11.10
N THR A 170 -18.71 29.61 9.83
CA THR A 170 -18.22 28.72 8.76
C THR A 170 -17.60 29.51 7.60
N PRO A 171 -16.58 28.96 6.93
CA PRO A 171 -15.96 29.57 5.76
C PRO A 171 -16.94 29.72 4.60
N ARG A 172 -16.68 30.70 3.72
CA ARG A 172 -17.31 30.76 2.40
C ARG A 172 -16.55 29.83 1.45
N GLY A 173 -17.09 28.62 1.23
CA GLY A 173 -16.41 27.61 0.43
C GLY A 173 -15.41 26.79 1.25
N ASP A 174 -14.18 26.66 0.76
CA ASP A 174 -13.12 25.82 1.36
C ASP A 174 -12.22 26.59 2.36
N HIS A 175 -12.28 27.91 2.39
CA HIS A 175 -11.45 28.77 3.23
C HIS A 175 -12.17 30.08 3.60
N MET A 176 -11.55 30.89 4.47
CA MET A 176 -12.08 32.21 4.83
C MET A 176 -11.36 33.29 4.03
N GLU A 177 -12.11 34.26 3.55
CA GLU A 177 -11.61 35.38 2.75
C GLU A 177 -11.04 36.50 3.64
N ASN A 178 -11.56 36.66 4.86
CA ASN A 178 -11.24 37.76 5.77
C ASN A 178 -10.83 37.26 7.16
N THR A 179 -9.92 38.00 7.80
CA THR A 179 -9.42 37.69 9.15
C THR A 179 -10.34 38.20 10.27
N SER A 180 -11.21 39.18 9.96
CA SER A 180 -12.17 39.77 10.87
C SER A 180 -13.40 40.24 10.10
N PHE A 181 -14.60 39.83 10.52
CA PHE A 181 -15.87 40.22 9.90
C PHE A 181 -17.03 40.19 10.89
N VAL A 182 -18.09 40.96 10.59
CA VAL A 182 -19.32 40.98 11.41
C VAL A 182 -20.13 39.71 11.14
N VAL A 183 -20.60 39.07 12.19
CA VAL A 183 -21.46 37.87 12.12
C VAL A 183 -22.86 38.12 12.67
N MET A 184 -22.99 39.05 13.63
CA MET A 184 -24.28 39.45 14.19
C MET A 184 -24.31 40.93 14.54
N ASN A 185 -25.52 41.50 14.63
CA ASN A 185 -25.79 42.78 15.25
C ASN A 185 -26.87 42.59 16.33
N VAL A 186 -26.54 42.83 17.59
CA VAL A 186 -27.37 42.52 18.75
C VAL A 186 -27.19 43.54 19.89
N ASP A 187 -28.14 43.56 20.81
CA ASP A 187 -28.01 44.31 22.06
C ASP A 187 -27.00 43.66 23.05
N PRO A 188 -26.49 44.42 24.04
CA PRO A 188 -25.49 43.90 24.98
C PRO A 188 -25.97 42.67 25.77
N ASP A 189 -27.26 42.63 26.11
CA ASP A 189 -27.86 41.53 26.89
C ASP A 189 -27.98 40.23 26.09
N THR A 190 -28.12 40.32 24.76
CA THR A 190 -28.07 39.17 23.86
C THR A 190 -26.62 38.73 23.64
N TYR A 191 -25.68 39.67 23.51
CA TYR A 191 -24.26 39.35 23.42
C TYR A 191 -23.76 38.58 24.65
N ALA A 192 -24.17 38.99 25.86
CA ALA A 192 -23.85 38.29 27.10
C ALA A 192 -24.36 36.83 27.15
N LYS A 193 -25.32 36.47 26.28
CA LYS A 193 -25.89 35.13 26.15
C LYS A 193 -25.34 34.35 24.95
N LEU A 194 -24.41 34.90 24.18
CA LEU A 194 -23.78 34.21 23.06
C LEU A 194 -22.56 33.40 23.54
N SER A 195 -22.51 32.13 23.15
CA SER A 195 -21.33 31.26 23.32
C SER A 195 -20.83 30.81 21.96
N LEU A 196 -19.55 31.01 21.66
CA LEU A 196 -18.94 30.47 20.44
C LEU A 196 -18.73 28.96 20.60
N ASN A 197 -19.16 28.18 19.62
CA ASN A 197 -18.98 26.73 19.60
C ASN A 197 -17.49 26.38 19.47
N ALA A 198 -17.02 25.44 20.29
CA ALA A 198 -15.63 24.98 20.31
C ALA A 198 -15.14 24.39 18.97
N ASN A 199 -16.06 23.91 18.13
CA ASN A 199 -15.75 23.31 16.82
C ASN A 199 -15.66 24.35 15.68
N SER A 200 -15.90 25.64 15.93
CA SER A 200 -15.98 26.69 14.90
C SER A 200 -14.65 27.22 14.38
N GLY A 201 -13.56 26.44 14.51
CA GLY A 201 -12.23 26.86 14.10
C GLY A 201 -11.72 28.03 14.94
N MET A 202 -10.82 27.72 15.88
CA MET A 202 -10.07 28.65 16.74
C MET A 202 -10.21 30.14 16.38
N GLY A 203 -11.17 30.84 16.98
CA GLY A 203 -11.42 32.27 16.80
C GLY A 203 -12.09 32.85 18.04
N SER A 204 -12.25 34.17 18.11
CA SER A 204 -12.87 34.86 19.23
C SER A 204 -13.94 35.84 18.76
N LEU A 205 -14.99 35.99 19.57
CA LEU A 205 -15.98 37.03 19.35
C LEU A 205 -15.54 38.32 20.01
N ARG A 206 -15.76 39.44 19.32
CA ARG A 206 -15.52 40.79 19.82
C ARG A 206 -16.77 41.63 19.62
N TYR A 207 -17.24 42.29 20.66
CA TYR A 207 -18.44 43.13 20.61
C TYR A 207 -18.10 44.62 20.57
N ASP A 208 -18.77 45.36 19.68
CA ASP A 208 -18.77 46.81 19.65
C ASP A 208 -20.12 47.35 20.15
N ALA A 209 -20.11 47.91 21.36
CA ALA A 209 -21.29 48.44 22.03
C ALA A 209 -21.90 49.68 21.35
N THR A 210 -21.16 50.38 20.48
CA THR A 210 -21.67 51.58 19.79
C THR A 210 -22.55 51.20 18.61
N THR A 211 -22.13 50.18 17.87
CA THR A 211 -22.82 49.72 16.67
C THR A 211 -23.73 48.52 16.92
N GLY A 212 -23.53 47.80 18.03
CA GLY A 212 -24.16 46.53 18.32
C GLY A 212 -23.53 45.35 17.57
N ASN A 213 -22.44 45.56 16.83
CA ASN A 213 -21.82 44.53 16.01
C ASN A 213 -21.03 43.52 16.84
N VAL A 214 -21.25 42.25 16.55
CA VAL A 214 -20.42 41.12 16.99
C VAL A 214 -19.51 40.75 15.82
N TRP A 215 -18.23 40.97 16.00
CA TRP A 215 -17.17 40.58 15.10
C TRP A 215 -16.68 39.18 15.45
N PHE A 216 -16.36 38.39 14.43
CA PHE A 216 -15.59 37.17 14.55
C PHE A 216 -14.15 37.46 14.12
N ASP A 217 -13.22 37.32 15.04
CA ASP A 217 -11.79 37.45 14.81
C ASP A 217 -11.17 36.05 14.77
N SER A 218 -10.53 35.71 13.65
CA SER A 218 -10.02 34.36 13.37
C SER A 218 -8.58 34.11 13.86
N SER A 219 -8.23 32.87 14.19
CA SER A 219 -6.84 32.43 14.44
C SER A 219 -6.30 31.64 13.23
N TYR A 220 -5.67 32.35 12.29
CA TYR A 220 -5.27 31.78 10.98
C TYR A 220 -3.78 31.56 10.79
N GLY A 221 -3.49 30.71 9.81
CA GLY A 221 -2.15 30.47 9.28
C GLY A 221 -2.05 30.72 7.78
N TYR A 222 -0.82 31.00 7.34
CA TYR A 222 -0.43 31.18 5.95
C TYR A 222 0.55 30.07 5.57
N VAL A 223 0.50 29.59 4.33
CA VAL A 223 1.46 28.62 3.82
C VAL A 223 2.28 29.27 2.72
N THR A 224 3.58 29.43 2.97
CA THR A 224 4.54 30.04 2.05
C THR A 224 5.42 28.92 1.48
N TYR A 225 5.40 28.74 0.16
CA TYR A 225 6.34 27.84 -0.51
C TYR A 225 7.64 28.56 -0.82
N VAL A 226 8.77 27.89 -0.61
CA VAL A 226 10.12 28.42 -0.85
C VAL A 226 10.90 27.45 -1.73
N ILE A 227 11.54 27.97 -2.77
CA ILE A 227 12.53 27.27 -3.59
C ILE A 227 13.82 28.07 -3.49
N ASN A 228 14.96 27.40 -3.31
CA ASN A 228 16.23 28.08 -3.17
C ASN A 228 16.70 28.61 -4.54
N ASP A 229 17.16 29.87 -4.58
CA ASP A 229 17.49 30.63 -5.81
C ASP A 229 18.55 29.96 -6.72
N THR A 230 19.27 28.95 -6.24
CA THR A 230 20.21 28.17 -7.05
C THR A 230 19.53 27.18 -8.00
N GLU A 231 18.21 26.98 -7.90
CA GLU A 231 17.44 25.95 -8.60
C GLU A 231 16.65 26.53 -9.78
N SER A 232 17.42 27.16 -10.68
CA SER A 232 17.06 28.25 -11.61
C SER A 232 15.92 28.08 -12.63
N GLN A 233 15.05 27.08 -12.52
CA GLN A 233 13.88 26.90 -13.40
C GLN A 233 12.58 26.55 -12.66
N ALA A 234 12.61 26.30 -11.35
CA ALA A 234 11.42 25.95 -10.59
C ALA A 234 10.75 27.19 -10.01
N THR A 235 9.43 27.30 -10.20
CA THR A 235 8.60 28.34 -9.58
C THR A 235 7.79 27.75 -8.44
N THR A 236 7.60 28.52 -7.38
CA THR A 236 6.76 28.12 -6.25
C THR A 236 5.29 28.07 -6.68
N PRO A 237 4.48 27.19 -6.09
CA PRO A 237 3.03 27.28 -6.21
C PRO A 237 2.55 28.63 -5.69
N VAL A 238 1.54 29.20 -6.36
CA VAL A 238 0.93 30.45 -5.92
C VAL A 238 -0.05 30.13 -4.79
N ASN A 239 0.27 30.53 -3.57
CA ASN A 239 -0.63 30.40 -2.43
C ASN A 239 -0.82 31.75 -1.73
N ASN A 240 -1.96 32.36 -2.01
CA ASN A 240 -2.40 33.65 -1.50
C ASN A 240 -3.65 33.52 -0.61
N LYS A 241 -3.94 32.30 -0.13
CA LYS A 241 -5.08 32.01 0.73
C LYS A 241 -4.71 32.11 2.22
N VAL A 242 -5.73 32.35 3.04
CA VAL A 242 -5.65 32.32 4.50
C VAL A 242 -6.42 31.10 4.99
N TYR A 243 -5.80 30.29 5.86
CA TYR A 243 -6.37 29.03 6.30
C TYR A 243 -6.75 29.06 7.78
N ALA A 244 -7.91 28.47 8.08
CA ALA A 244 -8.26 28.04 9.44
C ALA A 244 -7.11 27.23 10.04
N SER A 245 -6.69 27.52 11.28
CA SER A 245 -5.80 26.60 11.97
C SER A 245 -6.50 25.24 12.12
N GLY A 246 -5.77 24.17 11.78
CA GLY A 246 -6.33 22.82 11.67
C GLY A 246 -6.90 22.48 10.30
N HIS A 247 -7.01 23.45 9.38
CA HIS A 247 -7.38 23.16 7.99
C HIS A 247 -6.32 22.27 7.35
N THR A 248 -6.77 21.27 6.61
CA THR A 248 -5.89 20.34 5.90
C THR A 248 -6.00 20.61 4.40
N MET A 249 -4.89 21.00 3.79
CA MET A 249 -4.79 21.33 2.37
C MET A 249 -3.90 20.33 1.63
N ALA A 250 -4.18 20.08 0.35
CA ALA A 250 -3.26 19.36 -0.52
C ALA A 250 -2.06 20.25 -0.83
N LEU A 251 -0.85 19.68 -0.79
CA LEU A 251 0.36 20.39 -1.19
C LEU A 251 0.52 20.35 -2.71
N GLU A 252 0.72 21.51 -3.30
CA GLU A 252 0.88 21.66 -4.75
C GLU A 252 2.32 21.43 -5.18
N ASP A 253 2.53 20.89 -6.39
CA ASP A 253 3.86 20.73 -6.96
C ASP A 253 4.43 22.07 -7.46
N PRO A 254 5.76 22.27 -7.42
CA PRO A 254 6.39 23.41 -8.08
C PRO A 254 6.17 23.36 -9.60
N GLY A 255 6.41 24.50 -10.26
CA GLY A 255 6.18 24.65 -11.71
C GLY A 255 6.95 23.68 -12.60
N VAL A 256 8.03 23.08 -12.09
CA VAL A 256 8.72 21.93 -12.69
C VAL A 256 9.02 20.91 -11.62
N THR A 257 8.91 19.62 -11.94
CA THR A 257 9.24 18.52 -11.00
C THR A 257 10.61 17.89 -11.25
N VAL A 258 11.34 18.40 -12.24
CA VAL A 258 12.70 17.96 -12.60
C VAL A 258 13.53 19.21 -12.94
N LEU A 259 14.68 19.37 -12.29
CA LEU A 259 15.63 20.44 -12.56
C LEU A 259 16.49 20.12 -13.78
N SER A 260 17.10 21.15 -14.36
CA SER A 260 17.99 21.02 -15.53
C SER A 260 19.24 20.18 -15.28
N ASP A 261 19.63 20.01 -14.01
CA ASP A 261 20.74 19.14 -13.57
C ASP A 261 20.32 17.69 -13.30
N GLY A 262 19.04 17.34 -13.53
CA GLY A 262 18.49 15.99 -13.37
C GLY A 262 17.96 15.67 -11.98
N ARG A 263 18.09 16.58 -11.00
CA ARG A 263 17.46 16.41 -9.69
C ARG A 263 15.94 16.45 -9.80
N THR A 264 15.25 15.64 -9.01
CA THR A 264 13.78 15.50 -9.02
C THR A 264 13.15 15.98 -7.73
N PHE A 265 11.97 16.59 -7.84
CA PHE A 265 11.23 17.13 -6.71
C PHE A 265 10.69 16.00 -5.83
N VAL A 266 11.03 16.05 -4.54
CA VAL A 266 10.71 15.01 -3.55
C VAL A 266 9.46 15.36 -2.74
N GLY A 267 9.26 16.66 -2.50
CA GLY A 267 8.22 17.17 -1.62
C GLY A 267 8.65 18.44 -0.90
N TRP A 268 7.91 18.79 0.13
CA TRP A 268 8.05 20.05 0.85
C TRP A 268 8.48 19.80 2.29
N ARG A 269 9.57 20.43 2.73
CA ARG A 269 10.01 20.40 4.13
C ARG A 269 9.49 21.62 4.86
N ASN A 270 8.78 21.41 5.97
CA ASN A 270 8.43 22.51 6.84
C ASN A 270 9.69 22.98 7.59
N THR A 271 10.04 24.26 7.44
CA THR A 271 11.32 24.81 7.93
C THR A 271 11.37 24.94 9.46
N VAL A 272 10.22 24.97 10.13
CA VAL A 272 10.13 25.09 11.59
C VAL A 272 10.24 23.72 12.26
N SER A 273 9.47 22.74 11.76
CA SER A 273 9.43 21.38 12.33
C SER A 273 10.49 20.44 11.77
N GLY A 274 11.06 20.75 10.60
CA GLY A 274 11.98 19.88 9.86
C GLY A 274 11.31 18.70 9.15
N VAL A 275 9.99 18.53 9.28
CA VAL A 275 9.25 17.39 8.70
C VAL A 275 9.14 17.54 7.18
N LEU A 276 9.45 16.47 6.45
CA LEU A 276 9.27 16.37 5.01
C LEU A 276 7.89 15.78 4.67
N TYR A 277 7.08 16.56 3.95
CA TYR A 277 5.82 16.14 3.36
C TYR A 277 6.07 15.70 1.93
N LYS A 278 5.88 14.40 1.66
CA LYS A 278 6.12 13.82 0.33
C LYS A 278 5.20 14.45 -0.72
N ARG A 279 5.61 14.41 -1.98
CA ARG A 279 4.77 14.79 -3.12
C ARG A 279 3.35 14.20 -3.03
N GLY A 280 2.33 15.02 -3.28
CA GLY A 280 0.91 14.63 -3.17
C GLY A 280 0.37 14.48 -1.73
N SER A 281 1.19 14.75 -0.71
CA SER A 281 0.73 14.76 0.68
C SER A 281 -0.20 15.93 0.98
N TYR A 282 -0.90 15.82 2.11
CA TYR A 282 -1.65 16.89 2.71
C TYR A 282 -0.87 17.55 3.85
N TYR A 283 -1.15 18.81 4.12
CA TYR A 283 -0.58 19.58 5.22
C TYR A 283 -1.68 20.19 6.07
N THR A 284 -1.56 20.06 7.39
CA THR A 284 -2.46 20.70 8.36
C THR A 284 -1.88 22.03 8.81
N VAL A 285 -2.56 23.13 8.51
CA VAL A 285 -2.08 24.49 8.74
C VAL A 285 -2.11 24.84 10.23
N THR A 286 -0.99 25.32 10.76
CA THR A 286 -0.92 25.86 12.12
C THR A 286 -1.02 27.39 12.11
N VAL A 287 -1.41 28.00 13.24
CA VAL A 287 -1.46 29.46 13.39
C VAL A 287 -0.12 30.11 13.00
N GLY A 288 -0.17 31.22 12.26
CA GLY A 288 1.02 31.95 11.81
C GLY A 288 1.56 31.48 10.45
N GLU A 289 2.80 31.86 10.13
CA GLU A 289 3.43 31.50 8.86
C GLU A 289 3.99 30.08 8.89
N ASN A 290 3.61 29.28 7.88
CA ASN A 290 4.04 27.90 7.67
C ASN A 290 4.91 27.89 6.41
N VAL A 291 6.23 27.91 6.59
CA VAL A 291 7.17 27.94 5.46
C VAL A 291 7.52 26.52 5.04
N LEU A 292 7.30 26.22 3.76
CA LEU A 292 7.51 24.92 3.13
C LEU A 292 8.59 25.04 2.05
N GLU A 293 9.77 24.51 2.32
CA GLU A 293 10.93 24.53 1.43
C GLU A 293 10.95 23.31 0.51
N ALA A 294 11.19 23.52 -0.79
CA ALA A 294 11.30 22.45 -1.77
C ALA A 294 12.53 21.57 -1.49
N VAL A 295 12.33 20.25 -1.55
CA VAL A 295 13.42 19.28 -1.43
C VAL A 295 13.61 18.54 -2.75
N TRP A 296 14.86 18.46 -3.20
CA TRP A 296 15.23 17.83 -4.46
C TRP A 296 16.22 16.68 -4.24
N SER A 297 16.07 15.58 -4.97
CA SER A 297 16.94 14.40 -4.94
C SER A 297 17.69 14.24 -6.25
N SER A 298 18.99 13.96 -6.19
CA SER A 298 19.84 13.62 -7.35
C SER A 298 19.64 12.20 -7.90
N GLY A 299 18.74 11.41 -7.31
CA GLY A 299 18.61 9.99 -7.62
C GLY A 299 19.78 9.15 -7.09
N VAL A 300 19.76 7.84 -7.37
CA VAL A 300 20.84 6.90 -7.03
C VAL A 300 21.79 6.76 -8.20
N ALA A 301 23.05 7.16 -8.01
CA ALA A 301 24.10 6.92 -8.99
C ALA A 301 24.72 5.52 -8.81
N TYR A 302 24.87 4.77 -9.89
CA TYR A 302 25.64 3.53 -9.87
C TYR A 302 27.10 3.80 -10.22
N THR A 303 28.03 3.15 -9.52
CA THR A 303 29.45 3.13 -9.90
C THR A 303 29.95 1.70 -10.04
N SER A 304 30.47 1.37 -11.23
CA SER A 304 31.09 0.07 -11.49
C SER A 304 32.47 -0.04 -10.82
N GLY A 305 33.15 1.08 -10.60
CA GLY A 305 34.53 1.13 -10.14
C GLY A 305 35.57 0.77 -11.21
N TYR A 306 35.15 0.39 -12.43
CA TYR A 306 36.02 0.00 -13.54
C TYR A 306 35.55 0.66 -14.84
N ALA A 307 36.45 1.39 -15.51
CA ALA A 307 36.12 2.15 -16.72
C ALA A 307 35.67 1.28 -17.90
N THR A 308 36.04 0.00 -17.92
CA THR A 308 35.66 -0.96 -18.96
C THR A 308 34.21 -1.42 -18.87
N VAL A 309 33.53 -1.16 -17.75
CA VAL A 309 32.12 -1.50 -17.53
C VAL A 309 31.34 -0.22 -17.31
N ALA A 310 30.49 0.10 -18.28
CA ALA A 310 29.58 1.23 -18.17
C ALA A 310 28.63 1.01 -16.97
N PRO A 311 28.49 2.00 -16.07
CA PRO A 311 27.50 1.90 -15.00
C PRO A 311 26.08 1.91 -15.60
N PRO A 312 25.11 1.28 -14.93
CA PRO A 312 23.70 1.42 -15.29
C PRO A 312 23.27 2.88 -15.25
N VAL A 313 22.19 3.18 -15.97
CA VAL A 313 21.56 4.50 -15.96
C VAL A 313 21.12 4.84 -14.53
N SER A 314 21.49 6.03 -14.06
CA SER A 314 21.04 6.55 -12.77
C SER A 314 19.52 6.64 -12.74
N VAL A 315 18.92 6.24 -11.62
CA VAL A 315 17.46 6.28 -11.46
C VAL A 315 17.10 7.45 -10.56
N SER A 316 16.24 8.33 -11.05
CA SER A 316 15.71 9.44 -10.26
C SER A 316 14.59 8.94 -9.34
N LYS A 317 14.89 8.84 -8.05
CA LYS A 317 13.95 8.44 -6.99
C LYS A 317 14.03 9.41 -5.81
N ALA A 318 12.88 9.64 -5.19
CA ALA A 318 12.77 10.38 -3.95
C ALA A 318 13.18 9.52 -2.74
N GLU A 319 13.55 10.16 -1.63
CA GLU A 319 13.80 9.46 -0.36
C GLU A 319 12.58 8.63 0.06
N GLY A 320 12.82 7.39 0.47
CA GLY A 320 11.80 6.43 0.87
C GLY A 320 11.02 5.81 -0.29
N GLU A 321 11.32 6.16 -1.54
CA GLU A 321 10.82 5.41 -2.69
C GLU A 321 11.65 4.15 -2.93
N THR A 322 11.04 3.15 -3.57
CA THR A 322 11.72 1.92 -3.95
C THR A 322 12.12 1.92 -5.42
N MET A 323 13.19 1.19 -5.71
CA MET A 323 13.66 0.88 -7.06
C MET A 323 14.17 -0.56 -7.14
N VAL A 324 14.18 -1.12 -8.35
CA VAL A 324 14.79 -2.42 -8.61
C VAL A 324 16.27 -2.20 -8.92
N LEU A 325 17.14 -2.91 -8.23
CA LEU A 325 18.58 -2.82 -8.46
C LEU A 325 18.96 -3.37 -9.82
N ALA A 326 19.73 -2.59 -10.57
CA ALA A 326 20.15 -2.90 -11.92
C ALA A 326 21.01 -4.17 -11.97
N ASP A 327 21.02 -4.81 -13.13
CA ASP A 327 21.82 -6.00 -13.37
C ASP A 327 22.96 -5.73 -14.34
N LEU A 328 24.19 -6.06 -13.95
CA LEU A 328 25.40 -5.98 -14.78
C LEU A 328 25.97 -7.38 -15.12
N ARG A 329 25.19 -8.45 -14.91
CA ARG A 329 25.64 -9.83 -15.16
C ARG A 329 26.08 -10.04 -16.60
N GLY A 330 27.01 -10.97 -16.77
CA GLY A 330 27.78 -11.15 -18.00
C GLY A 330 29.00 -10.22 -18.11
N SER A 331 29.09 -9.16 -17.29
CA SER A 331 30.27 -8.30 -17.24
C SER A 331 31.40 -8.94 -16.41
N THR A 332 32.61 -8.90 -16.95
CA THR A 332 33.85 -9.28 -16.25
C THR A 332 34.90 -8.19 -16.34
N VAL A 333 35.74 -8.09 -15.32
CA VAL A 333 36.86 -7.13 -15.26
C VAL A 333 38.12 -7.81 -14.77
N ILE A 334 39.28 -7.22 -15.06
CA ILE A 334 40.57 -7.63 -14.48
C ILE A 334 40.94 -6.61 -13.41
N ASP A 335 41.26 -7.08 -12.20
CA ASP A 335 41.72 -6.22 -11.12
C ASP A 335 43.21 -5.84 -11.25
N THR A 336 43.69 -5.00 -10.35
CA THR A 336 45.08 -4.51 -10.34
C THR A 336 46.12 -5.61 -10.13
N ASN A 337 45.70 -6.77 -9.61
CA ASN A 337 46.55 -7.94 -9.37
C ASN A 337 46.46 -8.95 -10.51
N GLY A 338 45.78 -8.62 -11.62
CA GLY A 338 45.60 -9.49 -12.78
C GLY A 338 44.53 -10.57 -12.59
N ASN A 339 43.69 -10.49 -11.55
CA ASN A 339 42.63 -11.47 -11.34
C ASN A 339 41.36 -11.10 -12.09
N LEU A 340 40.72 -12.10 -12.69
CA LEU A 340 39.40 -11.98 -13.29
C LEU A 340 38.33 -11.88 -12.22
N LEU A 341 37.43 -10.90 -12.35
CA LEU A 341 36.28 -10.71 -11.48
C LEU A 341 34.97 -10.70 -12.28
N SER A 342 33.90 -11.21 -11.67
CA SER A 342 32.53 -11.18 -12.20
C SER A 342 31.65 -10.30 -11.32
N PHE A 343 30.72 -9.54 -11.92
CA PHE A 343 29.78 -8.73 -11.16
C PHE A 343 28.97 -9.62 -10.20
N PHE A 344 28.90 -9.25 -8.92
CA PHE A 344 28.23 -10.02 -7.87
C PHE A 344 26.97 -9.34 -7.32
N GLY A 345 26.95 -8.00 -7.23
CA GLY A 345 25.82 -7.25 -6.69
C GLY A 345 26.19 -5.78 -6.43
N TRP A 346 25.44 -5.11 -5.56
CA TRP A 346 25.63 -3.70 -5.20
C TRP A 346 25.87 -3.53 -3.71
N MET A 347 26.51 -2.43 -3.33
CA MET A 347 26.76 -2.05 -1.94
C MET A 347 26.48 -0.57 -1.74
N ASP A 348 25.77 -0.24 -0.66
CA ASP A 348 25.47 1.14 -0.22
C ASP A 348 26.53 1.71 0.75
N GLY A 349 27.65 1.00 0.90
CA GLY A 349 28.69 1.25 1.89
C GLY A 349 28.60 0.36 3.13
N THR A 350 27.44 -0.23 3.43
CA THR A 350 27.22 -1.07 4.63
C THR A 350 26.65 -2.45 4.32
N THR A 351 25.68 -2.53 3.40
CA THR A 351 24.90 -3.72 3.12
C THR A 351 25.13 -4.15 1.68
N THR A 352 25.26 -5.46 1.46
CA THR A 352 25.28 -6.04 0.12
C THR A 352 23.86 -6.34 -0.33
N TYR A 353 23.53 -5.92 -1.55
CA TYR A 353 22.27 -6.19 -2.21
C TYR A 353 22.52 -6.92 -3.52
N TYR A 354 21.58 -7.76 -3.93
CA TYR A 354 21.66 -8.49 -5.19
C TYR A 354 20.97 -7.72 -6.31
N ALA A 355 21.42 -7.91 -7.54
CA ALA A 355 20.69 -7.42 -8.70
C ALA A 355 19.25 -7.97 -8.70
N GLY A 356 18.27 -7.13 -9.04
CA GLY A 356 16.86 -7.45 -8.95
C GLY A 356 16.24 -7.27 -7.56
N ASP A 357 17.01 -7.04 -6.50
CA ASP A 357 16.44 -6.68 -5.20
C ASP A 357 15.71 -5.33 -5.28
N GLU A 358 14.63 -5.21 -4.52
CA GLU A 358 14.01 -3.92 -4.25
C GLU A 358 14.87 -3.17 -3.23
N TYR A 359 15.26 -1.96 -3.58
CA TYR A 359 16.05 -1.07 -2.75
C TYR A 359 15.22 0.16 -2.40
N THR A 360 15.08 0.43 -1.10
CA THR A 360 14.42 1.66 -0.61
C THR A 360 15.49 2.74 -0.44
N LEU A 361 15.30 3.88 -1.08
CA LEU A 361 16.27 4.97 -1.02
C LEU A 361 16.29 5.60 0.38
N GLY A 362 17.43 5.53 1.08
CA GLY A 362 17.65 6.22 2.35
C GLY A 362 18.05 7.68 2.18
N ALA A 363 17.89 8.49 3.24
CA ALA A 363 18.19 9.94 3.26
C ALA A 363 19.62 10.32 2.82
N TYR A 364 20.57 9.38 2.94
CA TYR A 364 22.00 9.63 2.72
C TYR A 364 22.63 8.73 1.63
N THR A 365 21.85 7.91 0.92
CA THR A 365 22.41 7.08 -0.15
C THR A 365 22.53 7.90 -1.45
N SER A 366 23.73 8.41 -1.73
CA SER A 366 24.01 9.13 -2.98
C SER A 366 24.53 8.23 -4.10
N TYR A 367 25.07 7.04 -3.79
CA TYR A 367 25.53 6.08 -4.79
C TYR A 367 25.51 4.61 -4.33
N LEU A 368 25.45 3.69 -5.29
CA LEU A 368 25.62 2.25 -5.12
C LEU A 368 26.87 1.78 -5.87
N LYS A 369 27.78 1.10 -5.16
CA LYS A 369 29.02 0.58 -5.73
C LYS A 369 28.88 -0.89 -6.11
N ALA A 370 29.33 -1.26 -7.30
CA ALA A 370 29.36 -2.65 -7.73
C ALA A 370 30.30 -3.47 -6.84
N LEU A 371 29.80 -4.60 -6.36
CA LEU A 371 30.57 -5.64 -5.70
C LEU A 371 30.99 -6.68 -6.74
N TRP A 372 32.28 -7.00 -6.79
CA TRP A 372 32.87 -7.92 -7.76
C TRP A 372 33.39 -9.18 -7.04
N ALA A 373 33.07 -10.35 -7.59
CA ALA A 373 33.49 -11.65 -7.07
C ALA A 373 34.72 -12.15 -7.81
N ILE A 374 35.68 -12.74 -7.08
CA ILE A 374 36.87 -13.38 -7.68
C ILE A 374 36.45 -14.59 -8.50
N THR A 375 36.88 -14.66 -9.76
CA THR A 375 36.37 -15.62 -10.73
C THR A 375 37.39 -16.70 -11.07
N VAL A 376 36.91 -17.94 -11.17
CA VAL A 376 37.63 -19.08 -11.74
C VAL A 376 36.80 -19.65 -12.89
N CYS A 377 37.44 -19.81 -14.05
CA CYS A 377 36.77 -20.24 -15.27
C CYS A 377 36.78 -21.77 -15.46
N VAL A 378 35.72 -22.28 -16.07
CA VAL A 378 35.55 -23.70 -16.44
C VAL A 378 35.24 -23.82 -17.93
N ASN A 379 35.99 -24.64 -18.65
CA ASN A 379 35.75 -25.00 -20.05
C ASN A 379 36.20 -26.45 -20.32
N SER A 380 35.25 -27.37 -20.49
CA SER A 380 35.52 -28.78 -20.79
C SER A 380 36.36 -29.03 -22.04
N SER A 381 36.40 -28.09 -22.98
CA SER A 381 37.12 -28.23 -24.25
C SER A 381 38.57 -27.76 -24.19
N TYR A 382 39.01 -27.21 -23.05
CA TYR A 382 40.38 -26.75 -22.89
C TYR A 382 41.37 -27.92 -22.79
N ALA A 383 42.42 -27.90 -23.63
CA ALA A 383 43.38 -28.99 -23.77
C ALA A 383 44.84 -28.58 -23.45
N GLY A 384 45.07 -27.37 -22.91
CA GLY A 384 46.42 -26.81 -22.72
C GLY A 384 47.26 -27.51 -21.65
N GLY A 385 46.64 -28.20 -20.70
CA GLY A 385 47.33 -28.89 -19.60
C GLY A 385 47.97 -27.94 -18.57
N ASP A 386 47.84 -26.63 -18.75
CA ASP A 386 48.44 -25.56 -17.94
C ASP A 386 47.39 -24.61 -17.33
N SER A 387 46.23 -25.13 -16.94
CA SER A 387 45.12 -24.37 -16.36
C SER A 387 45.53 -23.55 -15.11
N ASP A 388 45.25 -22.26 -15.13
CA ASP A 388 45.41 -21.34 -13.98
C ASP A 388 44.08 -20.72 -13.50
N GLY A 389 42.98 -21.06 -14.18
CA GLY A 389 41.63 -20.59 -13.85
C GLY A 389 41.25 -19.25 -14.47
N SER A 390 42.12 -18.64 -15.29
CA SER A 390 41.80 -17.47 -16.12
C SER A 390 40.84 -17.82 -17.26
N TYR A 391 40.38 -16.81 -17.99
CA TYR A 391 39.54 -17.00 -19.18
C TYR A 391 40.30 -17.73 -20.31
N GLU A 392 41.59 -17.45 -20.45
CA GLU A 392 42.48 -18.03 -21.48
C GLU A 392 42.94 -19.44 -21.13
N LYS A 393 43.10 -19.74 -19.83
CA LYS A 393 43.56 -21.04 -19.32
C LYS A 393 42.59 -21.60 -18.25
N PRO A 394 41.32 -21.86 -18.62
CA PRO A 394 40.30 -22.33 -17.70
C PRO A 394 40.58 -23.77 -17.22
N TYR A 395 39.95 -24.18 -16.12
CA TYR A 395 39.92 -25.58 -15.70
C TYR A 395 38.91 -26.37 -16.53
N THR A 396 39.08 -27.69 -16.67
CA THR A 396 38.20 -28.52 -17.52
C THR A 396 36.94 -29.01 -16.83
N SER A 397 36.82 -28.85 -15.51
CA SER A 397 35.65 -29.25 -14.73
C SER A 397 35.45 -28.38 -13.49
N LEU A 398 34.23 -28.37 -12.97
CA LEU A 398 33.93 -27.74 -11.68
C LEU A 398 34.77 -28.35 -10.55
N ASN A 399 35.02 -29.66 -10.60
CA ASN A 399 35.76 -30.41 -9.59
C ASN A 399 37.24 -29.98 -9.51
N ALA A 400 37.82 -29.54 -10.62
CA ALA A 400 39.15 -28.93 -10.65
C ALA A 400 39.13 -27.44 -10.27
N ALA A 401 38.11 -26.68 -10.70
CA ALA A 401 38.02 -25.24 -10.47
C ALA A 401 37.65 -24.86 -9.03
N TYR A 402 36.72 -25.59 -8.40
CA TYR A 402 36.13 -25.21 -7.13
C TYR A 402 37.14 -25.20 -5.97
N PRO A 403 38.04 -26.19 -5.80
CA PRO A 403 39.09 -26.13 -4.76
C PRO A 403 40.02 -24.93 -4.91
N VAL A 404 40.28 -24.50 -6.16
CA VAL A 404 41.09 -23.31 -6.46
C VAL A 404 40.34 -22.05 -6.04
N LEU A 405 39.04 -21.98 -6.30
CA LEU A 405 38.20 -20.88 -5.82
C LEU A 405 38.19 -20.81 -4.29
N GLN A 406 38.04 -21.95 -3.60
CA GLN A 406 38.10 -22.01 -2.12
C GLN A 406 39.42 -21.45 -1.59
N THR A 407 40.54 -21.81 -2.24
CA THR A 407 41.86 -21.29 -1.89
C THR A 407 41.95 -19.77 -2.08
N LYS A 408 41.47 -19.24 -3.22
CA LYS A 408 41.45 -17.80 -3.49
C LYS A 408 40.60 -17.02 -2.47
N LEU A 409 39.49 -17.59 -2.00
CA LEU A 409 38.60 -16.93 -1.05
C LEU A 409 39.15 -16.89 0.40
N SER A 410 40.03 -17.83 0.74
CA SER A 410 40.68 -17.92 2.05
C SER A 410 41.65 -16.76 2.34
N GLY A 411 42.18 -16.11 1.29
CA GLY A 411 43.16 -15.01 1.38
C GLY A 411 42.61 -13.63 1.76
N ASN A 412 41.38 -13.54 2.27
CA ASN A 412 40.70 -12.33 2.80
C ASN A 412 40.44 -11.13 1.86
N ALA A 413 40.96 -11.05 0.63
CA ALA A 413 40.78 -9.86 -0.21
C ALA A 413 39.37 -9.67 -0.84
N TYR A 414 38.67 -10.75 -1.15
CA TYR A 414 37.37 -10.70 -1.86
C TYR A 414 36.21 -11.10 -0.94
N GLN A 415 35.05 -10.48 -1.10
CA GLN A 415 33.86 -10.78 -0.29
C GLN A 415 33.00 -11.93 -0.87
N ALA A 416 33.19 -12.27 -2.14
CA ALA A 416 32.46 -13.34 -2.82
C ALA A 416 33.34 -13.97 -3.92
N GLY A 417 32.99 -15.19 -4.32
CA GLY A 417 33.63 -15.94 -5.40
C GLY A 417 32.68 -16.22 -6.56
N SER A 418 33.23 -16.56 -7.71
CA SER A 418 32.48 -16.87 -8.92
C SER A 418 33.09 -18.06 -9.66
N ILE A 419 32.24 -18.99 -10.09
CA ILE A 419 32.55 -19.95 -11.14
C ILE A 419 31.94 -19.42 -12.44
N LEU A 420 32.78 -19.20 -13.44
CA LEU A 420 32.35 -18.79 -14.78
C LEU A 420 32.49 -19.96 -15.75
N PHE A 421 31.37 -20.52 -16.20
CA PHE A 421 31.35 -21.54 -17.25
C PHE A 421 31.47 -20.89 -18.63
N ILE A 422 32.45 -21.32 -19.42
CA ILE A 422 32.64 -20.87 -20.80
C ILE A 422 31.98 -21.90 -21.72
N GLY A 423 30.91 -21.50 -22.39
CA GLY A 423 30.05 -22.39 -23.16
C GLY A 423 29.25 -23.40 -22.32
N SER A 424 28.63 -24.36 -23.00
CA SER A 424 27.84 -25.40 -22.35
C SER A 424 28.72 -26.46 -21.69
N GLN A 425 28.37 -26.87 -20.47
CA GLN A 425 29.20 -27.73 -19.62
C GLN A 425 28.36 -28.82 -18.94
N THR A 426 29.01 -29.91 -18.53
CA THR A 426 28.42 -30.91 -17.64
C THR A 426 29.07 -30.83 -16.27
N VAL A 427 28.26 -30.65 -15.24
CA VAL A 427 28.65 -30.79 -13.83
C VAL A 427 28.32 -32.22 -13.42
N ASP A 428 29.37 -33.00 -13.16
CA ASP A 428 29.23 -34.36 -12.65
C ASP A 428 28.89 -34.31 -11.16
N LEU A 429 27.69 -34.78 -10.82
CA LEU A 429 27.22 -34.91 -9.44
C LEU A 429 27.55 -36.28 -8.83
N ASP A 430 28.10 -37.21 -9.60
CA ASP A 430 28.49 -38.56 -9.14
C ASP A 430 29.99 -38.66 -8.84
N ASP A 431 30.71 -37.52 -8.78
CA ASP A 431 32.13 -37.54 -8.48
C ASP A 431 32.38 -38.03 -7.04
N ASN A 432 32.66 -39.33 -6.94
CA ASN A 432 32.97 -40.05 -5.72
C ASN A 432 34.43 -39.86 -5.25
N THR A 433 35.16 -38.89 -5.78
CA THR A 433 36.49 -38.52 -5.25
C THR A 433 36.41 -37.84 -3.88
N ASN A 434 35.21 -37.45 -3.41
CA ASN A 434 34.96 -36.67 -2.18
C ASN A 434 35.70 -35.32 -2.14
N SER A 435 36.17 -34.82 -3.28
CA SER A 435 37.00 -33.61 -3.32
C SER A 435 36.19 -32.34 -3.03
N ILE A 436 34.95 -32.26 -3.53
CA ILE A 436 34.09 -31.08 -3.38
C ILE A 436 32.65 -31.39 -2.94
N TYR A 437 32.20 -32.64 -3.07
CA TYR A 437 30.87 -33.09 -2.65
C TYR A 437 30.95 -34.03 -1.45
N THR A 438 29.96 -33.91 -0.56
CA THR A 438 29.62 -34.95 0.40
C THR A 438 28.23 -35.51 0.07
N TYR A 439 28.01 -36.79 0.31
CA TYR A 439 26.79 -37.48 -0.09
C TYR A 439 25.95 -37.92 1.10
N GLN A 440 24.62 -37.86 0.96
CA GLN A 440 23.68 -38.44 1.92
C GLN A 440 22.98 -39.67 1.34
N SER A 441 22.72 -40.65 2.20
CA SER A 441 21.99 -41.87 1.88
C SER A 441 20.89 -42.11 2.92
N ASN A 442 19.83 -42.82 2.53
CA ASN A 442 18.80 -43.32 3.44
C ASN A 442 18.50 -44.80 3.13
N SER A 443 17.53 -45.39 3.81
CA SER A 443 17.18 -46.82 3.64
C SER A 443 16.67 -47.19 2.25
N LYS A 444 16.29 -46.21 1.42
CA LYS A 444 15.72 -46.42 0.08
C LYS A 444 16.63 -45.94 -1.06
N TYR A 445 17.42 -44.90 -0.82
CA TYR A 445 18.24 -44.25 -1.83
C TYR A 445 19.67 -44.02 -1.33
N THR A 446 20.64 -44.54 -2.07
CA THR A 446 22.07 -44.31 -1.84
C THR A 446 22.52 -43.05 -2.58
N ASN A 447 23.34 -42.21 -1.94
CA ASN A 447 23.93 -40.99 -2.49
C ASN A 447 22.90 -40.05 -3.16
N TYR A 448 21.73 -39.93 -2.56
CA TYR A 448 20.60 -39.20 -3.16
C TYR A 448 20.75 -37.67 -3.10
N SER A 449 21.61 -37.18 -2.20
CA SER A 449 21.93 -35.76 -2.04
C SER A 449 23.40 -35.51 -2.26
N ALA A 450 23.74 -34.67 -3.24
CA ALA A 450 25.08 -34.14 -3.44
C ALA A 450 25.18 -32.77 -2.77
N ASN A 451 26.04 -32.67 -1.76
CA ASN A 451 26.20 -31.46 -0.96
C ASN A 451 27.55 -30.82 -1.27
N LEU A 452 27.56 -29.70 -1.98
CA LEU A 452 28.76 -28.95 -2.31
C LEU A 452 29.37 -28.33 -1.04
N ALA A 453 30.66 -28.56 -0.84
CA ALA A 453 31.43 -28.03 0.28
C ALA A 453 31.37 -26.50 0.34
N ALA A 454 31.48 -25.94 1.54
CA ALA A 454 31.46 -24.48 1.72
C ALA A 454 32.72 -23.85 1.11
N ALA A 455 32.56 -22.73 0.38
CA ALA A 455 33.69 -21.93 -0.07
C ALA A 455 34.16 -20.87 0.94
N GLY A 456 33.59 -20.85 2.15
CA GLY A 456 33.86 -19.85 3.19
C GLY A 456 33.22 -18.48 2.94
N LYS A 457 32.90 -18.14 1.68
CA LYS A 457 32.19 -16.91 1.27
C LYS A 457 31.15 -17.18 0.17
N PRO A 458 30.17 -16.30 -0.05
CA PRO A 458 29.13 -16.47 -1.07
C PRO A 458 29.71 -16.77 -2.46
N VAL A 459 29.03 -17.65 -3.21
CA VAL A 459 29.48 -18.07 -4.55
C VAL A 459 28.43 -17.80 -5.61
N LEU A 460 28.85 -17.13 -6.68
CA LEU A 460 28.11 -17.02 -7.95
C LEU A 460 28.47 -18.20 -8.86
N PHE A 461 27.47 -18.85 -9.42
CA PHE A 461 27.60 -19.72 -10.58
C PHE A 461 26.98 -18.99 -11.77
N ALA A 462 27.81 -18.70 -12.78
CA ALA A 462 27.37 -18.01 -13.98
C ALA A 462 28.02 -18.63 -15.21
N ALA A 463 27.44 -18.39 -16.37
CA ALA A 463 28.07 -18.68 -17.64
C ALA A 463 28.44 -17.38 -18.37
N ASP A 464 29.25 -17.52 -19.41
CA ASP A 464 29.58 -16.46 -20.36
C ASP A 464 28.34 -15.88 -21.06
N THR A 465 27.34 -16.72 -21.30
CA THR A 465 26.06 -16.33 -21.90
C THR A 465 24.88 -17.01 -21.21
N SER A 466 23.72 -16.34 -21.19
CA SER A 466 22.49 -16.89 -20.61
C SER A 466 21.95 -18.13 -21.34
N SER A 467 22.40 -18.40 -22.58
CA SER A 467 22.05 -19.58 -23.37
C SER A 467 23.00 -20.77 -23.17
N SER A 468 24.16 -20.57 -22.53
CA SER A 468 25.07 -21.66 -22.18
C SER A 468 24.38 -22.64 -21.21
N VAL A 469 24.28 -23.91 -21.62
CA VAL A 469 23.57 -24.95 -20.88
C VAL A 469 24.52 -25.67 -19.93
N ILE A 470 24.29 -25.52 -18.64
CA ILE A 470 25.05 -26.19 -17.58
C ILE A 470 24.21 -27.37 -17.08
N THR A 471 24.63 -28.57 -17.47
CA THR A 471 23.91 -29.81 -17.17
C THR A 471 24.44 -30.41 -15.87
N TYR A 472 23.64 -30.38 -14.82
CA TYR A 472 23.91 -31.11 -13.58
C TYR A 472 23.46 -32.55 -13.75
N SER A 473 24.40 -33.49 -13.71
CA SER A 473 24.17 -34.87 -14.16
C SER A 473 24.46 -35.89 -13.06
N SER A 474 23.43 -36.66 -12.71
CA SER A 474 23.50 -37.92 -11.95
C SER A 474 22.16 -38.65 -12.14
N PRO A 475 21.96 -39.32 -13.29
CA PRO A 475 20.66 -39.89 -13.65
C PRO A 475 20.25 -41.07 -12.76
N SER A 476 21.17 -41.61 -11.95
CA SER A 476 20.95 -42.84 -11.17
C SER A 476 20.80 -42.60 -9.67
N TYR A 477 21.37 -41.53 -9.13
CA TYR A 477 21.52 -41.37 -7.67
C TYR A 477 20.93 -40.06 -7.18
N VAL A 478 21.43 -38.93 -7.66
CA VAL A 478 21.17 -37.63 -7.06
C VAL A 478 19.84 -37.05 -7.54
N PHE A 479 19.08 -36.49 -6.60
CA PHE A 479 17.93 -35.62 -6.84
C PHE A 479 17.77 -34.55 -5.75
N TYR A 480 18.70 -34.47 -4.79
CA TYR A 480 18.88 -33.34 -3.89
C TYR A 480 20.24 -32.71 -4.17
N ILE A 481 20.26 -31.40 -4.42
CA ILE A 481 21.48 -30.63 -4.68
C ILE A 481 21.56 -29.57 -3.60
N ALA A 482 22.53 -29.72 -2.69
CA ALA A 482 22.69 -28.83 -1.56
C ALA A 482 23.97 -28.03 -1.63
N PHE A 483 23.94 -26.81 -1.09
CA PHE A 483 25.12 -25.95 -0.97
C PHE A 483 25.36 -25.56 0.47
N ASN A 484 26.60 -25.61 0.94
CA ASN A 484 26.92 -25.23 2.32
C ASN A 484 27.39 -23.78 2.46
N ASN A 485 26.84 -22.88 1.65
CA ASN A 485 27.06 -21.44 1.71
C ASN A 485 25.95 -20.70 0.95
N THR A 486 25.90 -19.37 1.06
CA THR A 486 25.10 -18.52 0.18
C THR A 486 25.51 -18.74 -1.28
N VAL A 487 24.54 -19.00 -2.15
CA VAL A 487 24.81 -19.22 -3.57
C VAL A 487 23.89 -18.40 -4.47
N MET A 488 24.42 -18.05 -5.63
CA MET A 488 23.67 -17.37 -6.68
C MET A 488 23.85 -18.07 -8.03
N PHE A 489 22.80 -18.15 -8.82
CA PHE A 489 22.81 -18.61 -10.20
C PHE A 489 22.30 -17.50 -11.11
N ASP A 490 23.04 -17.19 -12.17
CA ASP A 490 22.64 -16.13 -13.10
C ASP A 490 23.38 -16.20 -14.43
N ASN A 491 22.86 -15.53 -15.47
CA ASN A 491 23.42 -15.52 -16.82
C ASN A 491 23.81 -16.93 -17.31
N MET A 492 22.94 -17.90 -17.10
CA MET A 492 23.14 -19.30 -17.50
C MET A 492 21.81 -20.03 -17.68
N THR A 493 21.82 -21.13 -18.43
CA THR A 493 20.70 -22.07 -18.50
C THR A 493 21.03 -23.34 -17.73
N MET A 494 20.26 -23.67 -16.70
CA MET A 494 20.42 -24.90 -15.93
C MET A 494 19.61 -26.05 -16.52
N LYS A 495 20.24 -27.21 -16.72
CA LYS A 495 19.59 -28.47 -17.09
C LYS A 495 19.83 -29.51 -16.00
N LEU A 496 18.80 -30.25 -15.63
CA LEU A 496 18.89 -31.29 -14.60
C LEU A 496 18.73 -32.68 -15.23
N ASN A 497 19.84 -33.42 -15.35
CA ASN A 497 19.84 -34.83 -15.74
C ASN A 497 20.01 -35.70 -14.48
N THR A 498 19.01 -35.65 -13.61
CA THR A 498 18.98 -36.30 -12.29
C THR A 498 18.01 -37.48 -12.25
N LEU A 499 18.05 -38.26 -11.16
CA LEU A 499 17.19 -39.44 -10.98
C LEU A 499 15.70 -39.10 -11.17
N THR A 500 15.26 -37.99 -10.59
CA THR A 500 13.88 -37.47 -10.66
C THR A 500 13.89 -35.95 -10.50
N THR A 501 12.72 -35.31 -10.44
CA THR A 501 12.57 -33.88 -10.10
C THR A 501 13.47 -33.51 -8.92
N SER A 502 14.36 -32.55 -9.14
CA SER A 502 15.40 -32.19 -8.19
C SER A 502 14.93 -31.17 -7.18
N ARG A 503 15.46 -31.27 -5.97
CA ARG A 503 15.34 -30.25 -4.92
C ARG A 503 16.68 -29.56 -4.77
N ILE A 504 16.67 -28.23 -4.84
CA ILE A 504 17.84 -27.39 -4.63
C ILE A 504 17.66 -26.53 -3.38
N TYR A 505 18.69 -26.41 -2.56
CA TYR A 505 18.66 -25.65 -1.32
C TYR A 505 20.06 -25.36 -0.79
N THR A 506 20.16 -24.44 0.16
CA THR A 506 21.37 -24.24 0.96
C THR A 506 21.19 -24.89 2.33
N LEU A 507 22.25 -25.52 2.84
CA LEU A 507 22.34 -25.93 4.24
C LEU A 507 22.63 -24.72 5.14
N SER A 508 23.36 -23.74 4.63
CA SER A 508 23.66 -22.47 5.27
C SER A 508 23.72 -21.34 4.24
N GLY A 509 23.21 -20.17 4.57
CA GLY A 509 23.17 -19.00 3.68
C GLY A 509 21.93 -18.91 2.80
N ASP A 510 21.84 -17.81 2.04
CA ASP A 510 20.72 -17.49 1.15
C ASP A 510 20.87 -18.10 -0.25
N MET A 511 19.79 -18.09 -1.05
CA MET A 511 19.82 -18.55 -2.43
C MET A 511 19.21 -17.50 -3.38
N THR A 512 19.88 -17.22 -4.49
CA THR A 512 19.41 -16.27 -5.49
C THR A 512 19.47 -16.88 -6.89
N PHE A 513 18.38 -16.78 -7.63
CA PHE A 513 18.32 -17.03 -9.07
C PHE A 513 18.04 -15.68 -9.74
N GLY A 514 19.04 -15.11 -10.40
CA GLY A 514 18.95 -13.78 -10.99
C GLY A 514 18.04 -13.73 -12.22
N ALA A 515 17.80 -12.52 -12.73
CA ALA A 515 16.84 -12.30 -13.80
C ALA A 515 17.27 -12.93 -15.14
N SER A 516 18.57 -13.14 -15.35
CA SER A 516 19.12 -13.80 -16.54
C SER A 516 19.37 -15.30 -16.34
N PHE A 517 18.91 -15.87 -15.22
CA PHE A 517 18.89 -17.31 -15.00
C PHE A 517 17.73 -17.94 -15.78
N ASN A 518 18.05 -19.01 -16.52
CA ASN A 518 17.08 -19.81 -17.25
C ASN A 518 17.13 -21.26 -16.79
N THR A 519 16.03 -21.95 -16.98
CA THR A 519 15.95 -23.41 -16.89
C THR A 519 15.73 -23.98 -18.28
N TYR A 520 16.47 -25.03 -18.63
CA TYR A 520 16.34 -25.69 -19.92
C TYR A 520 14.93 -26.23 -20.12
N GLU A 521 14.37 -26.05 -21.32
CA GLU A 521 13.01 -26.41 -21.76
C GLU A 521 12.22 -27.34 -20.81
N ASN A 522 11.29 -26.74 -20.07
CA ASN A 522 10.39 -27.43 -19.16
C ASN A 522 9.07 -27.74 -19.89
N SER A 523 9.06 -28.78 -20.73
CA SER A 523 7.78 -29.43 -21.02
C SER A 523 7.52 -30.43 -19.91
N LEU A 524 6.35 -30.35 -19.28
CA LEU A 524 5.89 -31.17 -18.14
C LEU A 524 5.86 -32.70 -18.38
N SER A 525 6.63 -33.27 -19.31
CA SER A 525 6.77 -34.71 -19.46
C SER A 525 8.15 -35.15 -19.96
N ASN A 526 8.70 -36.07 -19.18
CA ASN A 526 9.92 -36.88 -19.29
C ASN A 526 10.23 -37.51 -20.68
N LYS A 527 10.58 -36.73 -21.71
CA LYS A 527 11.10 -37.30 -22.98
C LYS A 527 12.61 -37.11 -23.21
N ASN A 528 13.26 -36.08 -22.63
CA ASN A 528 14.63 -35.67 -23.03
C ASN A 528 15.68 -35.58 -21.91
N LYS A 529 15.58 -36.39 -20.83
CA LYS A 529 16.56 -36.36 -19.72
C LYS A 529 16.72 -34.97 -19.06
N ASN A 530 15.61 -34.26 -18.89
CA ASN A 530 15.51 -33.01 -18.13
C ASN A 530 14.47 -33.17 -17.03
N ARG A 531 14.85 -32.88 -15.78
CA ARG A 531 14.00 -32.99 -14.58
C ARG A 531 13.57 -31.61 -14.10
N GLY A 532 12.41 -31.53 -13.46
CA GLY A 532 11.94 -30.28 -12.86
C GLY A 532 12.89 -29.80 -11.75
N LEU A 533 13.06 -28.48 -11.65
CA LEU A 533 13.81 -27.82 -10.58
C LEU A 533 12.84 -27.34 -9.50
N GLY A 534 13.03 -27.76 -8.25
CA GLY A 534 12.23 -27.29 -7.13
C GLY A 534 13.07 -26.73 -5.99
N ILE A 535 12.54 -25.73 -5.29
CA ILE A 535 13.16 -25.12 -4.11
C ILE A 535 12.65 -25.82 -2.86
N ASP A 536 13.55 -26.18 -1.95
CA ASP A 536 13.22 -26.84 -0.69
C ASP A 536 13.80 -26.09 0.52
N TYR A 537 12.95 -25.57 1.39
CA TYR A 537 13.39 -24.90 2.62
C TYR A 537 13.73 -25.89 3.75
N SER A 538 13.44 -27.19 3.59
CA SER A 538 13.30 -28.08 4.74
C SER A 538 14.59 -28.31 5.52
N LEU A 539 15.70 -28.37 4.80
CA LEU A 539 17.00 -28.79 5.30
C LEU A 539 17.95 -27.61 5.57
N ASN A 540 17.51 -26.36 5.35
CA ASN A 540 18.30 -25.19 5.69
C ASN A 540 18.45 -25.06 7.22
N LYS A 541 19.66 -24.70 7.67
CA LYS A 541 20.01 -24.62 9.10
C LYS A 541 20.12 -23.19 9.64
N CYS A 542 19.84 -22.16 8.85
CA CYS A 542 19.85 -20.76 9.28
C CYS A 542 18.58 -20.36 10.01
N ALA A 543 18.69 -19.44 10.98
CA ALA A 543 17.52 -18.91 11.70
C ALA A 543 16.57 -18.14 10.76
N SER A 544 17.15 -17.49 9.75
CA SER A 544 16.45 -16.86 8.63
C SER A 544 17.04 -17.37 7.33
N TYR A 545 16.19 -17.70 6.35
CA TYR A 545 16.61 -18.16 5.03
C TYR A 545 15.82 -17.44 3.93
N THR A 546 16.54 -16.75 3.05
CA THR A 546 15.95 -16.02 1.92
C THR A 546 16.21 -16.73 0.61
N VAL A 547 15.15 -16.91 -0.18
CA VAL A 547 15.25 -17.33 -1.58
C VAL A 547 14.69 -16.24 -2.48
N ARG A 548 15.47 -15.87 -3.49
CA ARG A 548 15.10 -14.89 -4.53
C ARG A 548 14.99 -15.61 -5.87
N LEU A 549 13.81 -15.58 -6.48
CA LEU A 549 13.50 -16.23 -7.75
C LEU A 549 13.16 -15.15 -8.78
N TYR A 550 14.19 -14.53 -9.40
CA TYR A 550 14.00 -13.46 -10.38
C TYR A 550 13.93 -13.99 -11.82
N GLY A 551 14.52 -15.14 -12.11
CA GLY A 551 14.44 -15.82 -13.41
C GLY A 551 14.30 -17.34 -13.26
N GLY A 552 13.95 -18.02 -14.35
CA GLY A 552 13.80 -19.49 -14.42
C GLY A 552 12.36 -20.00 -14.28
N ASP A 553 12.19 -21.31 -14.52
CA ASP A 553 10.94 -22.05 -14.34
C ASP A 553 11.11 -23.14 -13.26
N PHE A 554 10.30 -23.03 -12.21
CA PHE A 554 10.36 -23.87 -11.02
C PHE A 554 9.13 -24.77 -10.94
N TYR A 555 9.39 -26.06 -10.77
CA TYR A 555 8.36 -27.09 -10.64
C TYR A 555 7.61 -26.99 -9.30
N PHE A 556 8.31 -26.61 -8.22
CA PHE A 556 7.68 -26.23 -6.95
C PHE A 556 8.61 -25.34 -6.12
N VAL A 557 8.00 -24.63 -5.16
CA VAL A 557 8.63 -23.96 -4.04
C VAL A 557 7.98 -24.48 -2.77
N TYR A 558 8.72 -25.27 -2.00
CA TYR A 558 8.26 -25.85 -0.74
C TYR A 558 8.77 -25.07 0.45
N LEU A 559 7.85 -24.38 1.12
CA LEU A 559 8.11 -23.54 2.27
C LEU A 559 8.10 -24.36 3.57
N GLY A 560 9.05 -24.09 4.47
CA GLY A 560 9.09 -24.68 5.80
C GLY A 560 10.18 -25.77 5.98
N SER A 561 10.66 -25.84 7.22
CA SER A 561 11.65 -26.75 7.82
C SER A 561 11.03 -27.72 8.80
N SER A 562 11.50 -28.96 8.72
CA SER A 562 11.15 -30.10 9.57
C SER A 562 11.97 -30.21 10.85
N SER A 563 13.02 -29.40 10.97
CA SER A 563 14.01 -29.54 12.05
C SER A 563 13.78 -28.59 13.23
N SER A 564 13.33 -27.37 12.98
CA SER A 564 13.25 -26.29 13.98
C SER A 564 12.36 -25.16 13.50
N ALA A 565 11.94 -24.28 14.43
CA ALA A 565 11.26 -23.04 14.09
C ALA A 565 12.20 -22.01 13.46
N ARG A 566 11.89 -21.59 12.22
CA ARG A 566 12.69 -20.66 11.42
C ARG A 566 11.82 -19.62 10.72
N ASN A 567 12.47 -18.55 10.28
CA ASN A 567 11.87 -17.53 9.41
C ASN A 567 12.31 -17.77 7.97
N HIS A 568 11.36 -17.86 7.06
CA HIS A 568 11.61 -18.10 5.64
C HIS A 568 11.10 -16.95 4.81
N PHE A 569 11.92 -16.49 3.87
CA PHE A 569 11.58 -15.38 2.99
C PHE A 569 11.65 -15.85 1.54
N LEU A 570 10.59 -15.62 0.79
CA LEU A 570 10.50 -15.86 -0.65
C LEU A 570 10.28 -14.53 -1.35
N TYR A 571 11.13 -14.19 -2.32
CA TYR A 571 10.92 -13.09 -3.25
C TYR A 571 10.79 -13.65 -4.66
N ALA A 572 9.61 -13.52 -5.26
CA ALA A 572 9.30 -14.01 -6.59
C ALA A 572 9.13 -12.84 -7.57
N GLY A 573 9.98 -12.81 -8.60
CA GLY A 573 10.06 -11.70 -9.54
C GLY A 573 10.63 -10.42 -8.91
N ASN A 574 11.02 -9.48 -9.77
CA ASN A 574 11.52 -8.17 -9.36
C ASN A 574 10.61 -7.01 -9.80
N GLY A 575 9.43 -7.30 -10.34
CA GLY A 575 8.49 -6.30 -10.88
C GLY A 575 8.52 -6.21 -12.41
N THR A 576 9.63 -6.59 -13.05
CA THR A 576 9.75 -6.62 -14.52
C THR A 576 10.15 -7.99 -15.06
N SER A 577 10.79 -8.83 -14.25
CA SER A 577 11.20 -10.17 -14.64
C SER A 577 10.04 -11.16 -14.66
N THR A 578 10.20 -12.25 -15.41
CA THR A 578 9.11 -13.19 -15.72
C THR A 578 9.41 -14.64 -15.29
N PRO A 579 9.73 -14.90 -14.00
CA PRO A 579 9.89 -16.27 -13.51
C PRO A 579 8.56 -17.04 -13.57
N ILE A 580 8.64 -18.36 -13.69
CA ILE A 580 7.48 -19.25 -13.66
C ILE A 580 7.56 -20.12 -12.42
N LEU A 581 6.52 -20.08 -11.58
CA LEU A 581 6.41 -20.88 -10.37
C LEU A 581 5.18 -21.78 -10.48
N ASN A 582 5.39 -23.08 -10.71
CA ASN A 582 4.28 -24.00 -10.96
C ASN A 582 3.46 -24.29 -9.70
N LEU A 583 4.13 -24.38 -8.54
CA LEU A 583 3.50 -24.62 -7.25
C LEU A 583 4.26 -23.87 -6.16
N ILE A 584 3.56 -23.09 -5.35
CA ILE A 584 4.09 -22.55 -4.09
C ILE A 584 3.22 -23.12 -2.99
N CYS A 585 3.79 -23.85 -2.04
CA CYS A 585 3.03 -24.42 -0.93
C CYS A 585 3.89 -24.73 0.29
N MET A 586 3.25 -25.11 1.39
CA MET A 586 3.98 -25.68 2.53
C MET A 586 4.58 -27.03 2.15
N ASN A 587 5.72 -27.35 2.76
CA ASN A 587 6.52 -28.51 2.40
C ASN A 587 5.74 -29.83 2.55
N ASN A 588 6.21 -30.86 1.83
CA ASN A 588 5.68 -32.22 1.92
C ASN A 588 6.28 -33.01 3.10
N THR A 589 6.70 -32.31 4.15
CA THR A 589 7.21 -32.84 5.42
C THR A 589 6.54 -32.10 6.58
N ASP A 590 6.66 -32.60 7.80
CA ASP A 590 6.21 -31.83 8.96
C ASP A 590 6.99 -30.52 9.01
N VAL A 591 6.30 -29.41 9.24
CA VAL A 591 6.87 -28.06 9.14
C VAL A 591 6.45 -27.21 10.33
N ARG A 592 7.39 -26.41 10.84
CA ARG A 592 7.17 -25.55 12.02
C ARG A 592 7.73 -24.15 11.81
N ASN A 593 7.13 -23.23 11.05
CA ASN A 593 7.84 -22.00 10.64
C ASN A 593 6.93 -20.82 10.34
N ASN A 594 7.53 -19.63 10.31
CA ASN A 594 6.90 -18.41 9.77
C ASN A 594 7.49 -18.16 8.38
N SER A 595 6.66 -18.31 7.35
CA SER A 595 7.05 -18.11 5.95
C SER A 595 6.42 -16.83 5.43
N VAL A 596 7.25 -15.92 4.93
CA VAL A 596 6.84 -14.67 4.30
C VAL A 596 7.21 -14.72 2.82
N GLY A 597 6.24 -14.49 1.94
CA GLY A 597 6.44 -14.46 0.50
C GLY A 597 5.98 -13.15 -0.11
N VAL A 598 6.77 -12.60 -1.02
CA VAL A 598 6.41 -11.41 -1.81
C VAL A 598 6.50 -11.76 -3.29
N ILE A 599 5.39 -11.60 -4.01
CA ILE A 599 5.28 -11.87 -5.44
C ILE A 599 5.13 -10.54 -6.16
N ARG A 600 6.20 -10.12 -6.86
CA ARG A 600 6.27 -8.82 -7.54
C ARG A 600 5.93 -8.91 -9.03
N SER A 601 6.31 -10.01 -9.67
CA SER A 601 6.08 -10.25 -11.10
C SER A 601 6.22 -11.75 -11.42
N GLY A 602 6.07 -12.11 -12.70
CA GLY A 602 6.12 -13.50 -13.16
C GLY A 602 4.77 -14.20 -13.16
N THR A 603 4.79 -15.52 -13.33
CA THR A 603 3.59 -16.36 -13.37
C THR A 603 3.61 -17.38 -12.23
N VAL A 604 2.54 -17.43 -11.46
CA VAL A 604 2.31 -18.46 -10.44
C VAL A 604 1.11 -19.29 -10.85
N ASN A 605 1.36 -20.54 -11.27
CA ASN A 605 0.30 -21.42 -11.75
C ASN A 605 -0.59 -21.92 -10.59
N HIS A 606 0.01 -22.20 -9.43
CA HIS A 606 -0.74 -22.64 -8.26
C HIS A 606 -0.09 -22.16 -6.96
N LEU A 607 -0.73 -21.23 -6.28
CA LEU A 607 -0.41 -20.85 -4.90
C LEU A 607 -1.34 -21.60 -3.94
N SER A 608 -0.77 -22.46 -3.08
CA SER A 608 -1.54 -23.27 -2.13
C SER A 608 -1.13 -22.93 -0.71
N PHE A 609 -2.08 -22.46 0.11
CA PHE A 609 -1.91 -22.23 1.55
C PHE A 609 -2.04 -23.53 2.36
N SER A 610 -1.58 -24.63 1.77
CA SER A 610 -1.66 -26.00 2.29
C SER A 610 -0.34 -26.72 2.03
N TYR A 611 -0.17 -27.92 2.57
CA TYR A 611 1.00 -28.75 2.30
C TYR A 611 0.75 -29.74 1.16
N ALA A 612 1.81 -30.13 0.47
CA ALA A 612 1.74 -31.25 -0.47
C ALA A 612 1.66 -32.58 0.29
N GLY A 613 0.53 -33.30 0.18
CA GLY A 613 0.30 -34.61 0.79
C GLY A 613 -0.99 -34.70 1.60
N THR A 614 -1.10 -35.73 2.45
CA THR A 614 -2.33 -36.04 3.21
C THR A 614 -2.11 -36.12 4.72
N GLU A 615 -0.88 -36.12 5.21
CA GLU A 615 -0.57 -36.34 6.63
C GLU A 615 0.63 -35.49 7.05
N LYS A 616 0.43 -34.21 7.38
CA LYS A 616 1.53 -33.31 7.73
C LYS A 616 1.16 -32.40 8.88
N PHE A 617 2.03 -32.34 9.88
CA PHE A 617 1.90 -31.38 10.97
C PHE A 617 2.53 -30.06 10.54
N VAL A 618 1.71 -29.00 10.50
CA VAL A 618 2.14 -27.66 10.10
C VAL A 618 1.79 -26.68 11.21
N THR A 619 2.81 -26.02 11.77
CA THR A 619 2.66 -24.97 12.78
C THR A 619 3.34 -23.67 12.33
N GLY A 620 2.88 -22.52 12.81
CA GLY A 620 3.47 -21.20 12.53
C GLY A 620 2.61 -20.37 11.58
N SER A 621 3.19 -19.85 10.49
CA SER A 621 2.44 -19.05 9.51
C SER A 621 2.94 -19.11 8.07
N MET A 622 2.04 -18.79 7.13
CA MET A 622 2.29 -18.45 5.73
C MET A 622 1.66 -17.10 5.44
N ASP A 623 2.48 -16.07 5.25
CA ASP A 623 2.06 -14.72 4.88
C ASP A 623 2.55 -14.39 3.46
N ILE A 624 1.64 -14.29 2.50
CA ILE A 624 1.96 -13.99 1.11
C ILE A 624 1.39 -12.64 0.71
N THR A 625 2.25 -11.77 0.22
CA THR A 625 1.89 -10.48 -0.38
C THR A 625 2.06 -10.54 -1.90
N ILE A 626 0.99 -10.25 -2.63
CA ILE A 626 0.97 -10.17 -4.09
C ILE A 626 0.94 -8.71 -4.49
N LYS A 627 2.01 -8.25 -5.14
CA LYS A 627 2.13 -6.90 -5.70
C LYS A 627 1.90 -6.84 -7.21
N GLY A 628 2.18 -7.93 -7.92
CA GLY A 628 2.06 -7.98 -9.37
C GLY A 628 2.27 -9.39 -9.95
N GLY A 629 2.32 -9.47 -11.28
CA GLY A 629 2.41 -10.73 -12.02
C GLY A 629 1.05 -11.37 -12.31
N GLN A 630 1.08 -12.61 -12.78
CA GLN A 630 -0.10 -13.41 -13.08
C GLN A 630 -0.23 -14.56 -12.09
N ILE A 631 -1.38 -14.64 -11.40
CA ILE A 631 -1.69 -15.74 -10.48
C ILE A 631 -2.88 -16.51 -11.05
N ILE A 632 -2.65 -17.75 -11.46
CA ILE A 632 -3.68 -18.56 -12.13
C ILE A 632 -4.68 -19.12 -11.11
N LYS A 633 -4.17 -19.73 -10.03
CA LYS A 633 -4.99 -20.38 -9.01
C LYS A 633 -4.43 -20.15 -7.61
N ILE A 634 -5.31 -19.80 -6.69
CA ILE A 634 -5.07 -19.87 -5.24
C ILE A 634 -5.95 -20.97 -4.64
N SER A 635 -5.41 -21.76 -3.72
CA SER A 635 -6.19 -22.70 -2.94
C SER A 635 -5.76 -22.74 -1.47
N ASP A 636 -6.67 -23.20 -0.62
CA ASP A 636 -6.39 -23.54 0.79
C ASP A 636 -6.21 -25.05 1.02
N ALA A 637 -6.27 -25.82 -0.06
CA ALA A 637 -6.12 -27.26 -0.06
C ALA A 637 -5.30 -27.74 -1.25
N TYR A 638 -4.42 -28.72 -1.01
CA TYR A 638 -3.72 -29.47 -2.06
C TYR A 638 -4.36 -30.86 -2.29
N SER A 639 -4.83 -31.50 -1.21
CA SER A 639 -5.55 -32.77 -1.21
C SER A 639 -7.01 -32.54 -0.83
N SER A 640 -7.90 -33.49 -1.14
CA SER A 640 -9.31 -33.47 -0.72
C SER A 640 -9.54 -34.00 0.71
N TYR A 641 -8.51 -34.52 1.36
CA TYR A 641 -8.58 -35.08 2.70
C TYR A 641 -7.22 -35.01 3.42
N SER A 642 -7.24 -35.13 4.74
CA SER A 642 -6.06 -35.30 5.58
C SER A 642 -6.29 -36.29 6.72
N THR A 643 -5.29 -37.14 7.02
CA THR A 643 -5.35 -38.09 8.13
C THR A 643 -5.03 -37.48 9.50
N VAL A 644 -4.55 -36.23 9.52
CA VAL A 644 -4.29 -35.43 10.73
C VAL A 644 -5.12 -34.16 10.68
N GLU A 645 -5.19 -33.43 11.81
CA GLU A 645 -5.88 -32.15 11.86
C GLU A 645 -5.24 -31.16 10.88
N HIS A 646 -6.06 -30.63 9.97
CA HIS A 646 -5.55 -29.88 8.83
C HIS A 646 -5.20 -28.44 9.21
N LEU A 647 -3.91 -28.12 9.25
CA LEU A 647 -3.38 -26.75 9.42
C LEU A 647 -3.88 -26.00 10.66
N ALA A 648 -4.34 -26.69 11.71
CA ALA A 648 -4.95 -26.07 12.88
C ALA A 648 -4.06 -25.02 13.58
N ASP A 649 -2.75 -25.24 13.57
CA ASP A 649 -1.76 -24.38 14.22
C ASP A 649 -0.98 -23.48 13.23
N CYS A 650 -1.51 -23.28 12.02
CA CYS A 650 -0.86 -22.51 10.96
C CYS A 650 -1.70 -21.31 10.53
N GLY A 651 -1.25 -20.10 10.86
CA GLY A 651 -1.85 -18.87 10.36
C GLY A 651 -1.59 -18.67 8.87
N ARG A 652 -2.63 -18.37 8.09
CA ARG A 652 -2.58 -18.20 6.63
C ARG A 652 -3.07 -16.82 6.26
N TYR A 653 -2.18 -16.00 5.72
CA TYR A 653 -2.44 -14.59 5.44
C TYR A 653 -2.14 -14.28 3.99
N LEU A 654 -3.07 -13.60 3.33
CA LEU A 654 -2.96 -13.18 1.95
C LEU A 654 -3.21 -11.68 1.85
N THR A 655 -2.27 -10.96 1.24
CA THR A 655 -2.37 -9.52 1.00
C THR A 655 -2.24 -9.25 -0.49
N PHE A 656 -3.18 -8.51 -1.06
CA PHE A 656 -3.04 -7.89 -2.38
C PHE A 656 -2.62 -6.44 -2.16
N ASP A 657 -1.42 -6.06 -2.60
CA ASP A 657 -0.85 -4.72 -2.39
C ASP A 657 -0.60 -4.07 -3.75
N GLY A 658 -1.55 -3.27 -4.22
CA GLY A 658 -1.49 -2.63 -5.55
C GLY A 658 -1.66 -3.61 -6.74
N PHE A 659 -2.03 -4.86 -6.48
CA PHE A 659 -2.27 -5.86 -7.52
C PHE A 659 -3.46 -5.49 -8.42
N THR A 660 -3.28 -5.68 -9.73
CA THR A 660 -4.35 -5.54 -10.73
C THR A 660 -4.49 -6.85 -11.51
N GLY A 661 -5.66 -7.46 -11.48
CA GLY A 661 -5.92 -8.71 -12.17
C GLY A 661 -7.09 -9.51 -11.60
N SER A 662 -7.26 -10.73 -12.11
CA SER A 662 -8.28 -11.68 -11.66
C SER A 662 -7.62 -13.01 -11.28
N VAL A 663 -8.08 -13.63 -10.20
CA VAL A 663 -7.51 -14.88 -9.68
C VAL A 663 -8.64 -15.85 -9.37
N LEU A 664 -8.44 -17.14 -9.71
CA LEU A 664 -9.33 -18.21 -9.27
C LEU A 664 -8.96 -18.63 -7.84
N PHE A 665 -9.85 -18.43 -6.88
CA PHE A 665 -9.74 -19.03 -5.54
C PHE A 665 -10.56 -20.31 -5.46
N THR A 666 -9.94 -21.40 -4.98
CA THR A 666 -10.61 -22.69 -4.78
C THR A 666 -10.54 -23.11 -3.31
N HIS A 667 -11.71 -23.42 -2.75
CA HIS A 667 -11.88 -23.94 -1.41
C HIS A 667 -12.36 -25.39 -1.46
N THR A 668 -11.92 -26.23 -0.52
CA THR A 668 -12.37 -27.64 -0.43
C THR A 668 -12.48 -28.06 1.02
N ASN A 669 -13.66 -28.50 1.48
CA ASN A 669 -13.82 -29.04 2.84
C ASN A 669 -12.95 -30.29 3.04
N ILE A 670 -12.06 -30.26 4.02
CA ILE A 670 -11.11 -31.35 4.28
C ILE A 670 -11.66 -32.28 5.37
N GLY A 671 -11.77 -33.56 5.03
CA GLY A 671 -12.11 -34.64 5.96
C GLY A 671 -10.97 -35.60 6.24
N THR A 672 -11.26 -36.64 7.01
CA THR A 672 -10.27 -37.61 7.50
C THR A 672 -9.85 -38.66 6.47
N VAL A 673 -10.67 -38.88 5.43
CA VAL A 673 -10.50 -39.94 4.43
C VAL A 673 -10.96 -39.48 3.04
N PRO A 674 -10.48 -40.11 1.96
CA PRO A 674 -10.86 -39.75 0.60
C PRO A 674 -12.38 -39.82 0.36
N GLY A 675 -12.94 -38.83 -0.34
CA GLY A 675 -14.31 -38.87 -0.85
C GLY A 675 -15.42 -38.59 0.17
N LEU A 676 -15.07 -38.32 1.44
CA LEU A 676 -16.03 -37.92 2.46
C LEU A 676 -15.80 -36.44 2.85
N PRO A 677 -16.82 -35.57 2.77
CA PRO A 677 -16.70 -34.21 3.28
C PRO A 677 -16.45 -34.27 4.79
N GLY A 678 -15.49 -33.47 5.28
CA GLY A 678 -15.24 -33.31 6.71
C GLY A 678 -15.28 -31.87 7.16
N ASN A 679 -15.03 -31.68 8.45
CA ASN A 679 -15.23 -30.42 9.17
C ASN A 679 -13.92 -29.80 9.67
N TYR A 680 -12.75 -30.17 9.13
CA TYR A 680 -11.53 -29.45 9.52
C TYR A 680 -11.66 -28.00 9.08
N ALA A 681 -11.40 -27.08 10.00
CA ALA A 681 -11.41 -25.66 9.72
C ALA A 681 -10.30 -25.33 8.73
N ASN A 682 -10.67 -25.05 7.48
CA ASN A 682 -9.73 -24.67 6.43
C ASN A 682 -10.19 -23.39 5.75
N GLY A 683 -9.24 -22.63 5.20
CA GLY A 683 -9.48 -21.30 4.68
C GLY A 683 -8.27 -20.39 4.87
N LEU A 684 -8.43 -19.11 4.61
CA LEU A 684 -7.43 -18.10 4.94
C LEU A 684 -7.86 -17.40 6.24
N ASP A 685 -6.91 -17.17 7.14
CA ASP A 685 -7.15 -16.50 8.41
C ASP A 685 -7.28 -14.97 8.22
N ARG A 686 -6.64 -14.41 7.18
CA ARG A 686 -6.82 -13.02 6.75
C ARG A 686 -6.65 -12.87 5.24
N ILE A 687 -7.52 -12.06 4.65
CA ILE A 687 -7.35 -11.50 3.31
C ILE A 687 -7.36 -9.97 3.43
N SER A 688 -6.38 -9.29 2.85
CA SER A 688 -6.26 -7.82 2.85
C SER A 688 -6.09 -7.29 1.42
N LEU A 689 -6.65 -6.11 1.17
CA LEU A 689 -6.65 -5.40 -0.11
C LEU A 689 -6.02 -4.02 0.03
#